data_AF-A0AAV4W4G8-F1
#
_entry.id   AF-A0AAV4W4G8-F1
#
_cell.length_a   1.000
_cell.length_b   1.000
_cell.length_c   1.000
_cell.angle_alpha   90.00
_cell.angle_beta   90.00
_cell.angle_gamma   90.00
#
_symmetry.space_group_name_H-M   'P 1'
#
loop_
_entity.id
_entity.type
_entity.pdbx_description
1 polymer ?
#
loop_
_entity_poly.entity_id
_entity_poly.type
_entity_poly.pdbx_seq_one_letter_code
_entity_poly.pdbx_strand_id
1 'polypeptide(L)'
;MMHNTLSKRRPVKRKLSDNAFDAFHTLLCERRILGQNDSKVYKIDRSIQDDKLIMVQQDLVVMSDWAMVLQYSNMSFINHLTDCVSIHNSLERVDAKFSGPCVCKFINQNTQRYETLNGFGKFDLINPHDKQFAYIRFQNSNITANKTLLHIVHRETAIACRTFLGLHLPFDLKMDHLYINSVSNATDEVRSHYQFIEDLFKACSEIYFRERYCHIPNDSTYLCDGGVWRKISNLELENILCDAIQTNVPDLHAKEIKCVGQSNHLVHLRHRFQAKITDATLMNKLDAQLNLFPLKNGVWDFTNQEFRPIRWNDHVHVTADWDYSAAESAQYRETVMHFMEQVLPVQQEREYVLHFFGRLLTGCRPEKQFLILTDKRKGNNGKSTFMTLMQRVFSKFSVSNGAKIICLAASKESVNSHDAGLANLKGVRLLVSEELKKNQTLNAAFLKAITGGEYTVTGRNIFSAEQFKYTWKAGIVLIHNEHDFPKFDCSDDALVARMVVCPFRSKFVEDPKDVDEEYTFQRDPDINTHFNSWRSSVLDILRENRDHVTIPESMREWKLDIYTFNNTIEQWLDEYVTITRDDNDELGMQQLAHIFFQHNTSINILQREFIATVQNWIKKNQLVFKNRIQLKMDGYRKNRRNVIFGIKLCLDEPNQA
;
A
#
# COMPACT_ATOMS: atom_id res chain seq x y z
N MET A 1 24.34 47.97 41.17
CA MET A 1 23.29 46.94 41.32
C MET A 1 22.45 46.96 40.05
N MET A 2 22.84 46.11 39.08
CA MET A 2 22.05 45.00 38.47
C MET A 2 20.98 45.49 37.47
N HIS A 3 20.88 45.07 36.20
CA HIS A 3 21.54 44.04 35.37
C HIS A 3 21.32 44.38 33.87
N ASN A 4 22.29 44.03 33.01
CA ASN A 4 22.16 43.95 31.54
C ASN A 4 21.15 42.85 31.12
N THR A 5 20.36 43.05 30.03
CA THR A 5 20.28 42.14 28.83
C THR A 5 19.27 42.56 27.72
N LEU A 6 19.80 42.67 26.49
CA LEU A 6 19.31 42.17 25.16
C LEU A 6 18.01 42.67 24.46
N SER A 7 18.26 43.47 23.41
CA SER A 7 17.74 43.46 22.01
C SER A 7 16.23 43.45 21.67
N LYS A 8 15.78 44.51 20.97
CA LYS A 8 15.07 44.44 19.67
C LYS A 8 15.22 45.79 18.93
N ARG A 9 15.45 45.68 17.62
CA ARG A 9 15.94 46.72 16.68
C ARG A 9 14.91 47.82 16.39
N ARG A 10 15.35 49.08 16.36
CA ARG A 10 14.72 50.16 15.56
C ARG A 10 15.23 50.06 14.10
N PRO A 11 14.42 50.37 13.08
CA PRO A 11 14.82 50.23 11.68
C PRO A 11 15.88 51.28 11.35
N VAL A 12 17.12 50.82 11.17
CA VAL A 12 18.20 51.64 10.59
C VAL A 12 18.04 51.58 9.07
N LYS A 13 17.81 52.75 8.45
CA LYS A 13 17.95 52.97 7.01
C LYS A 13 19.30 52.44 6.55
N ARG A 14 19.33 51.26 5.94
CA ARG A 14 20.52 50.76 5.25
C ARG A 14 20.51 51.32 3.84
N LYS A 15 21.44 52.25 3.58
CA LYS A 15 21.88 52.60 2.23
C LYS A 15 22.23 51.29 1.50
N LEU A 16 21.71 51.12 0.28
CA LEU A 16 22.32 50.22 -0.70
C LEU A 16 23.80 50.60 -0.81
N SER A 17 24.68 49.59 -0.79
CA SER A 17 26.12 49.81 -0.98
C SER A 17 26.37 50.47 -2.33
N ASP A 18 27.34 51.39 -2.35
CA ASP A 18 27.71 52.19 -3.53
C ASP A 18 28.04 51.32 -4.77
N ASN A 19 28.37 50.04 -4.58
CA ASN A 19 28.59 49.04 -5.64
C ASN A 19 27.39 48.81 -6.57
N ALA A 20 26.14 48.99 -6.14
CA ALA A 20 24.96 48.73 -6.99
C ALA A 20 24.59 49.92 -7.89
N PHE A 21 24.84 51.15 -7.41
CA PHE A 21 24.62 52.38 -8.18
C PHE A 21 25.74 52.58 -9.21
N ASP A 22 26.99 52.33 -8.82
CA ASP A 22 28.13 52.41 -9.74
C ASP A 22 28.06 51.32 -10.81
N ALA A 23 27.54 50.12 -10.50
CA ALA A 23 27.29 49.08 -11.50
C ALA A 23 26.19 49.50 -12.51
N PHE A 24 25.13 50.17 -12.07
CA PHE A 24 24.03 50.60 -12.94
C PHE A 24 24.39 51.83 -13.79
N HIS A 25 25.10 52.80 -13.21
CA HIS A 25 25.62 53.98 -13.93
C HIS A 25 26.71 53.58 -14.94
N THR A 26 27.62 52.68 -14.57
CA THR A 26 28.64 52.14 -15.48
C THR A 26 27.98 51.36 -16.62
N LEU A 27 26.93 50.57 -16.37
CA LEU A 27 26.17 49.87 -17.41
C LEU A 27 25.47 50.82 -18.41
N LEU A 28 24.97 51.97 -17.94
CA LEU A 28 24.31 52.99 -18.78
C LEU A 28 25.30 53.83 -19.59
N CYS A 29 26.48 54.14 -19.03
CA CYS A 29 27.58 54.80 -19.74
C CYS A 29 28.27 53.85 -20.75
N GLU A 30 28.49 52.58 -20.39
CA GLU A 30 29.08 51.55 -21.27
C GLU A 30 28.16 51.23 -22.46
N ARG A 31 26.83 51.34 -22.29
CA ARG A 31 25.84 51.16 -23.36
C ARG A 31 25.51 52.44 -24.14
N ARG A 32 26.21 53.56 -23.88
CA ARG A 32 26.04 54.88 -24.54
C ARG A 32 24.60 55.43 -24.57
N ILE A 33 23.76 55.02 -23.62
CA ILE A 33 22.38 55.54 -23.50
C ILE A 33 22.41 56.98 -22.93
N LEU A 34 23.43 57.31 -22.14
CA LEU A 34 23.75 58.68 -21.76
C LEU A 34 24.97 59.15 -22.56
N GLY A 35 24.89 60.35 -23.15
CA GLY A 35 26.07 61.02 -23.72
C GLY A 35 27.02 61.44 -22.60
N GLN A 36 28.33 61.37 -22.83
CA GLN A 36 29.38 61.63 -21.83
C GLN A 36 29.40 63.05 -21.23
N ASN A 37 28.42 63.92 -21.49
CA ASN A 37 28.44 65.31 -21.03
C ASN A 37 27.08 65.89 -20.59
N ASP A 38 26.10 65.10 -20.18
CA ASP A 38 24.90 65.63 -19.54
C ASP A 38 25.10 65.82 -18.03
N SER A 39 25.79 66.91 -17.69
CA SER A 39 26.06 67.31 -16.31
C SER A 39 25.00 68.23 -15.70
N LYS A 40 23.84 68.42 -16.35
CA LYS A 40 22.83 69.35 -15.84
C LYS A 40 21.43 68.76 -15.84
N VAL A 41 20.84 68.87 -14.64
CA VAL A 41 19.42 68.69 -14.30
C VAL A 41 19.01 67.27 -13.90
N TYR A 42 19.54 66.79 -12.77
CA TYR A 42 18.81 65.81 -11.95
C TYR A 42 18.98 66.15 -10.48
N LYS A 43 17.90 66.57 -9.81
CA LYS A 43 17.83 66.56 -8.35
C LYS A 43 16.88 65.42 -7.97
N ILE A 44 17.44 64.24 -7.81
CA ILE A 44 16.72 63.05 -7.34
C ILE A 44 16.62 63.20 -5.82
N ASP A 45 15.43 63.44 -5.30
CA ASP A 45 15.20 63.39 -3.86
C ASP A 45 15.28 61.93 -3.38
N ARG A 46 16.10 61.69 -2.35
CA ARG A 46 16.53 60.34 -1.92
C ARG A 46 15.71 59.83 -0.74
N SER A 47 14.39 59.98 -0.79
CA SER A 47 13.50 59.41 0.23
C SER A 47 12.55 58.39 -0.37
N ILE A 48 12.80 57.11 -0.06
CA ILE A 48 11.83 56.03 -0.23
C ILE A 48 10.81 56.15 0.92
N GLN A 49 9.54 56.32 0.56
CA GLN A 49 8.40 55.93 1.38
C GLN A 49 7.53 55.00 0.52
N ASP A 50 7.29 53.78 1.00
CA ASP A 50 6.37 52.77 0.46
C ASP A 50 6.52 52.40 -1.04
N ASP A 51 7.69 51.85 -1.43
CA ASP A 51 7.94 51.15 -2.72
C ASP A 51 7.55 51.84 -4.05
N LYS A 52 7.41 53.17 -4.06
CA LYS A 52 7.12 53.95 -5.30
C LYS A 52 8.28 54.84 -5.72
N LEU A 53 8.51 54.94 -7.03
CA LEU A 53 9.39 55.95 -7.61
C LEU A 53 8.59 57.23 -7.82
N ILE A 54 9.03 58.33 -7.21
CA ILE A 54 8.45 59.66 -7.39
C ILE A 54 9.42 60.50 -8.22
N MET A 55 8.96 60.96 -9.38
CA MET A 55 9.68 61.94 -10.20
C MET A 55 8.86 63.21 -10.30
N VAL A 56 9.51 64.35 -10.07
CA VAL A 56 8.89 65.68 -10.10
C VAL A 56 9.53 66.50 -11.21
N GLN A 57 8.70 67.09 -12.07
CA GLN A 57 9.11 68.08 -13.05
C GLN A 57 8.15 69.27 -12.98
N GLN A 58 8.67 70.43 -12.55
CA GLN A 58 7.92 71.68 -12.33
C GLN A 58 6.67 71.47 -11.43
N ASP A 59 5.45 71.44 -11.97
CA ASP A 59 4.19 71.29 -11.21
C ASP A 59 3.43 69.96 -11.46
N LEU A 60 4.08 68.94 -12.05
CA LEU A 60 3.49 67.62 -12.25
C LEU A 60 4.14 66.56 -11.36
N VAL A 61 3.33 65.82 -10.59
CA VAL A 61 3.75 64.67 -9.77
C VAL A 61 3.30 63.37 -10.45
N VAL A 62 4.26 62.54 -10.86
CA VAL A 62 4.01 61.18 -11.38
C VAL A 62 4.44 60.14 -10.33
N MET A 63 3.52 59.25 -9.96
CA MET A 63 3.76 58.11 -9.07
C MET A 63 3.66 56.81 -9.88
N SER A 64 4.71 55.99 -9.89
CA SER A 64 4.69 54.69 -10.57
C SER A 64 5.40 53.60 -9.77
N ASP A 65 4.85 52.39 -9.85
CA ASP A 65 5.34 51.17 -9.21
C ASP A 65 6.48 50.57 -10.05
N TRP A 66 7.60 50.23 -9.40
CA TRP A 66 8.85 49.80 -10.08
C TRP A 66 8.70 48.48 -10.86
N ALA A 67 7.60 47.74 -10.66
CA ALA A 67 7.22 46.55 -11.43
C ALA A 67 6.54 46.86 -12.78
N MET A 68 5.98 48.05 -13.00
CA MET A 68 5.27 48.40 -14.24
C MET A 68 6.19 48.86 -15.38
N VAL A 69 7.39 49.36 -15.10
CA VAL A 69 8.36 49.75 -16.15
C VAL A 69 8.90 48.52 -16.91
N LEU A 70 8.78 47.33 -16.32
CA LEU A 70 9.13 46.04 -16.93
C LEU A 70 7.97 45.36 -17.68
N GLN A 71 6.77 45.96 -17.69
CA GLN A 71 5.64 45.53 -18.51
C GLN A 71 5.31 46.63 -19.52
N TYR A 72 6.03 46.68 -20.65
CA TYR A 72 5.67 47.54 -21.77
C TYR A 72 4.41 47.02 -22.48
N SER A 73 3.26 47.28 -21.86
CA SER A 73 1.92 47.37 -22.44
C SER A 73 1.50 48.84 -22.46
N ASN A 74 2.31 49.72 -23.06
CA ASN A 74 1.92 51.11 -23.17
C ASN A 74 1.02 51.27 -24.39
N MET A 75 -0.29 51.32 -24.18
CA MET A 75 -1.26 51.51 -25.26
C MET A 75 -1.02 52.83 -26.02
N SER A 76 -0.36 53.81 -25.40
CA SER A 76 0.12 55.04 -26.07
C SER A 76 1.26 54.78 -27.08
N PHE A 77 2.15 53.84 -26.79
CA PHE A 77 3.23 53.42 -27.69
C PHE A 77 2.70 52.53 -28.83
N ILE A 78 1.74 51.65 -28.51
CA ILE A 78 1.01 50.84 -29.51
C ILE A 78 0.15 51.76 -30.41
N ASN A 79 -0.55 52.74 -29.84
CA ASN A 79 -1.35 53.73 -30.57
C ASN A 79 -0.48 54.60 -31.50
N HIS A 80 0.72 54.98 -31.04
CA HIS A 80 1.71 55.69 -31.87
C HIS A 80 2.25 54.83 -33.01
N LEU A 81 2.44 53.53 -32.81
CA LEU A 81 2.81 52.57 -33.88
C LEU A 81 1.64 52.34 -34.86
N THR A 82 0.39 52.35 -34.42
CA THR A 82 -0.79 52.19 -35.30
C THR A 82 -1.03 53.38 -36.23
N ASP A 83 -0.75 54.60 -35.80
CA ASP A 83 -1.05 55.80 -36.58
C ASP A 83 0.06 56.19 -37.57
N CYS A 84 1.28 55.66 -37.42
CA CYS A 84 2.46 56.13 -38.17
C CYS A 84 3.21 55.05 -38.97
N VAL A 85 2.82 53.77 -38.94
CA VAL A 85 3.65 52.68 -39.50
C VAL A 85 2.97 51.95 -40.65
N SER A 86 3.45 52.21 -41.87
CA SER A 86 3.20 51.37 -43.05
C SER A 86 4.35 50.39 -43.25
N ILE A 87 4.13 49.13 -42.89
CA ILE A 87 5.12 48.06 -43.03
C ILE A 87 4.99 47.45 -44.43
N HIS A 88 6.06 47.38 -45.24
CA HIS A 88 6.01 46.78 -46.59
C HIS A 88 6.61 45.37 -46.60
N ASN A 89 5.77 44.33 -46.74
CA ASN A 89 6.19 42.93 -46.83
C ASN A 89 5.70 42.23 -48.10
N SER A 90 6.45 41.23 -48.62
CA SER A 90 5.95 40.29 -49.62
C SER A 90 5.59 38.96 -48.94
N LEU A 91 4.32 38.55 -49.02
CA LEU A 91 3.77 37.35 -48.38
C LEU A 91 3.35 36.28 -49.40
N GLU A 92 4.07 36.19 -50.52
CA GLU A 92 3.85 35.28 -51.65
C GLU A 92 3.56 33.82 -51.28
N ARG A 93 4.16 33.34 -50.19
CA ARG A 93 4.05 31.95 -49.73
C ARG A 93 2.80 31.67 -48.90
N VAL A 94 2.06 32.71 -48.51
CA VAL A 94 0.81 32.59 -47.76
C VAL A 94 -0.37 32.45 -48.71
N ASP A 95 -0.40 33.30 -49.74
CA ASP A 95 -1.37 33.25 -50.83
C ASP A 95 -0.76 33.99 -52.03
N ALA A 96 -0.91 33.43 -53.24
CA ALA A 96 -0.35 33.99 -54.47
C ALA A 96 -0.81 35.43 -54.75
N LYS A 97 -1.95 35.85 -54.18
CA LYS A 97 -2.48 37.22 -54.25
C LYS A 97 -1.64 38.24 -53.48
N PHE A 98 -0.74 37.79 -52.59
CA PHE A 98 0.17 38.63 -51.80
C PHE A 98 1.57 38.73 -52.41
N SER A 99 1.66 38.62 -53.74
CA SER A 99 2.88 38.71 -54.54
C SER A 99 3.45 40.11 -54.75
N GLY A 100 3.24 40.98 -53.76
CA GLY A 100 3.71 42.35 -53.77
C GLY A 100 3.68 42.99 -52.39
N PRO A 101 4.03 44.28 -52.27
CA PRO A 101 4.06 44.99 -50.99
C PRO A 101 2.68 44.99 -50.32
N CYS A 102 2.66 44.49 -49.09
CA CYS A 102 1.51 44.36 -48.22
C CYS A 102 1.70 45.24 -46.99
N VAL A 103 0.64 45.90 -46.56
CA VAL A 103 0.57 46.72 -45.36
C VAL A 103 -0.03 45.91 -44.22
N CYS A 104 0.66 45.87 -43.08
CA CYS A 104 0.11 45.35 -41.83
C CYS A 104 -0.47 46.49 -41.01
N LYS A 105 -1.75 46.38 -40.63
CA LYS A 105 -2.45 47.30 -39.73
C LYS A 105 -2.81 46.56 -38.45
N PHE A 106 -2.44 47.11 -37.31
CA PHE A 106 -2.84 46.58 -36.01
C PHE A 106 -4.24 47.09 -35.69
N ILE A 107 -5.25 46.23 -35.86
CA ILE A 107 -6.66 46.63 -35.66
C ILE A 107 -6.98 46.71 -34.16
N ASN A 108 -6.44 45.77 -33.39
CA ASN A 108 -6.46 45.76 -31.92
C ASN A 108 -5.37 44.80 -31.41
N GLN A 109 -5.29 44.62 -30.08
CA GLN A 109 -4.28 43.78 -29.43
C GLN A 109 -4.28 42.31 -29.92
N ASN A 110 -5.42 41.81 -30.43
CA ASN A 110 -5.60 40.42 -30.81
C ASN A 110 -5.81 40.23 -32.33
N THR A 111 -5.76 41.30 -33.13
CA THR A 111 -6.06 41.26 -34.58
C THR A 111 -5.10 42.13 -35.36
N GLN A 112 -4.34 41.51 -36.26
CA GLN A 112 -3.51 42.18 -37.26
C GLN A 112 -4.09 41.94 -38.64
N ARG A 113 -4.30 43.01 -39.41
CA ARG A 113 -4.84 42.95 -40.77
C ARG A 113 -3.74 43.16 -41.79
N TYR A 114 -3.63 42.25 -42.72
CA TYR A 114 -2.68 42.31 -43.83
C TYR A 114 -3.45 42.60 -45.10
N GLU A 115 -3.06 43.66 -45.81
CA GLU A 115 -3.74 44.14 -47.03
C GLU A 115 -2.69 44.50 -48.08
N THR A 116 -2.82 43.98 -49.29
CA THR A 116 -1.94 44.34 -50.41
C THR A 116 -2.17 45.81 -50.81
N LEU A 117 -1.13 46.52 -51.26
CA LEU A 117 -1.28 47.93 -51.65
C LEU A 117 -2.26 48.15 -52.82
N ASN A 118 -2.49 47.13 -53.64
CA ASN A 118 -3.48 47.13 -54.72
C ASN A 118 -4.89 46.70 -54.26
N GLY A 119 -5.08 46.36 -52.98
CA GLY A 119 -6.39 46.06 -52.36
C GLY A 119 -6.99 44.68 -52.67
N PHE A 120 -6.32 43.85 -53.48
CA PHE A 120 -6.86 42.56 -53.94
C PHE A 120 -6.64 41.38 -52.97
N GLY A 121 -5.64 41.47 -52.09
CA GLY A 121 -5.31 40.44 -51.10
C GLY A 121 -5.53 40.98 -49.69
N LYS A 122 -6.41 40.35 -48.91
CA LYS A 122 -6.62 40.72 -47.51
C LYS A 122 -6.92 39.52 -46.62
N PHE A 123 -6.26 39.46 -45.47
CA PHE A 123 -6.54 38.49 -44.41
C PHE A 123 -6.28 39.11 -43.04
N ASP A 124 -6.92 38.52 -42.02
CA ASP A 124 -6.71 38.90 -40.63
C ASP A 124 -5.98 37.76 -39.89
N LEU A 125 -4.87 38.09 -39.23
CA LEU A 125 -4.18 37.23 -38.28
C LEU A 125 -4.75 37.48 -36.90
N ILE A 126 -5.31 36.43 -36.30
CA ILE A 126 -5.98 36.48 -35.00
C ILE A 126 -5.07 35.87 -33.95
N ASN A 127 -5.02 36.49 -32.76
CA ASN A 127 -4.15 36.14 -31.63
C ASN A 127 -2.67 36.04 -32.02
N PRO A 128 -2.06 37.06 -32.64
CA PRO A 128 -0.70 37.00 -33.16
C PRO A 128 0.38 36.76 -32.09
N HIS A 129 0.05 36.99 -30.82
CA HIS A 129 0.96 36.75 -29.71
C HIS A 129 0.82 35.35 -29.11
N ASP A 130 -0.17 34.56 -29.56
CA ASP A 130 -0.47 33.22 -29.05
C ASP A 130 -0.16 32.08 -30.02
N LYS A 131 0.97 31.38 -29.78
CA LYS A 131 1.42 30.28 -30.64
C LYS A 131 0.47 29.08 -30.68
N GLN A 132 -0.42 28.91 -29.68
CA GLN A 132 -1.40 27.82 -29.67
C GLN A 132 -2.73 28.23 -30.32
N PHE A 133 -3.11 29.50 -30.20
CA PHE A 133 -4.42 30.00 -30.66
C PHE A 133 -4.35 30.97 -31.84
N ALA A 134 -3.18 31.18 -32.42
CA ALA A 134 -3.01 31.97 -33.63
C ALA A 134 -3.62 31.25 -34.83
N TYR A 135 -4.40 31.97 -35.63
CA TYR A 135 -4.92 31.47 -36.90
C TYR A 135 -5.12 32.62 -37.90
N ILE A 136 -5.08 32.28 -39.18
CA ILE A 136 -5.34 33.22 -40.28
C ILE A 136 -6.77 33.04 -40.74
N ARG A 137 -7.48 34.15 -40.89
CA ARG A 137 -8.83 34.23 -41.45
C ARG A 137 -8.78 35.00 -42.76
N PHE A 138 -9.11 34.30 -43.84
CA PHE A 138 -9.20 34.88 -45.18
C PHE A 138 -10.58 35.53 -45.41
N GLN A 139 -10.67 36.43 -46.39
CA GLN A 139 -11.91 37.14 -46.73
C GLN A 139 -13.09 36.24 -47.11
N ASN A 140 -12.83 35.05 -47.66
CA ASN A 140 -13.87 34.07 -48.00
C ASN A 140 -14.35 33.24 -46.79
N SER A 141 -14.03 33.67 -45.57
CA SER A 141 -14.32 32.98 -44.30
C SER A 141 -13.57 31.66 -44.07
N ASN A 142 -12.63 31.29 -44.95
CA ASN A 142 -11.74 30.17 -44.70
C ASN A 142 -10.77 30.52 -43.57
N ILE A 143 -10.51 29.53 -42.71
CA ILE A 143 -9.60 29.66 -41.57
C ILE A 143 -8.48 28.63 -41.73
N THR A 144 -7.26 29.03 -41.40
CA THR A 144 -6.11 28.10 -41.33
C THR A 144 -5.29 28.34 -40.08
N ALA A 145 -5.02 27.26 -39.35
CA ALA A 145 -4.07 27.22 -38.23
C ALA A 145 -2.78 26.48 -38.64
N ASN A 146 -2.47 26.46 -39.94
CA ASN A 146 -1.28 25.81 -40.45
C ASN A 146 -0.02 26.47 -39.87
N LYS A 147 0.73 25.70 -39.08
CA LYS A 147 1.91 26.18 -38.35
C LYS A 147 2.99 26.76 -39.26
N THR A 148 3.14 26.24 -40.47
CA THR A 148 4.11 26.73 -41.45
C THR A 148 3.72 28.11 -41.97
N LEU A 149 2.43 28.32 -42.27
CA LEU A 149 1.91 29.60 -42.75
C LEU A 149 1.97 30.68 -41.65
N LEU A 150 1.57 30.34 -40.42
CA LEU A 150 1.66 31.25 -39.28
C LEU A 150 3.11 31.67 -39.01
N HIS A 151 4.04 30.72 -39.08
CA HIS A 151 5.46 31.01 -38.90
C HIS A 151 5.99 31.96 -39.99
N ILE A 152 5.56 31.81 -41.25
CA ILE A 152 5.93 32.73 -42.34
C ILE A 152 5.43 34.14 -42.03
N VAL A 153 4.15 34.30 -41.67
CA VAL A 153 3.58 35.63 -41.37
C VAL A 153 4.31 36.28 -40.18
N HIS A 154 4.53 35.55 -39.09
CA HIS A 154 5.26 36.09 -37.93
C HIS A 154 6.70 36.48 -38.24
N ARG A 155 7.40 35.68 -39.06
CA ARG A 155 8.77 35.94 -39.46
C ARG A 155 8.86 37.24 -40.27
N GLU A 156 8.03 37.40 -41.30
CA GLU A 156 8.08 38.58 -42.17
C GLU A 156 7.67 39.85 -41.41
N THR A 157 6.66 39.78 -40.54
CA THR A 157 6.28 40.91 -39.69
C THR A 157 7.38 41.30 -38.72
N ALA A 158 8.08 40.32 -38.13
CA ALA A 158 9.22 40.60 -37.25
C ALA A 158 10.40 41.23 -38.00
N ILE A 159 10.72 40.78 -39.22
CA ILE A 159 11.76 41.39 -40.07
C ILE A 159 11.44 42.86 -40.34
N ALA A 160 10.18 43.15 -40.65
CA ALA A 160 9.78 44.48 -41.07
C ALA A 160 9.67 45.47 -39.90
N CYS A 161 9.22 45.02 -38.73
CA CYS A 161 9.31 45.79 -37.49
C CYS A 161 10.77 46.10 -37.11
N ARG A 162 11.71 45.17 -37.34
CA ARG A 162 13.15 45.43 -37.12
C ARG A 162 13.69 46.49 -38.06
N THR A 163 13.36 46.41 -39.35
CA THR A 163 13.79 47.42 -40.33
C THR A 163 13.27 48.81 -39.98
N PHE A 164 12.00 48.92 -39.54
CA PHE A 164 11.40 50.18 -39.10
C PHE A 164 12.07 50.73 -37.83
N LEU A 165 12.26 49.90 -36.79
CA LEU A 165 12.89 50.31 -35.53
C LEU A 165 14.37 50.66 -35.69
N GLY A 166 15.09 49.96 -36.59
CA GLY A 166 16.49 50.25 -36.91
C GLY A 166 16.70 51.56 -37.70
N LEU A 167 15.67 52.08 -38.38
CA LEU A 167 15.72 53.36 -39.09
C LEU A 167 15.37 54.58 -38.20
N HIS A 168 14.71 54.37 -37.05
CA HIS A 168 14.14 55.44 -36.22
C HIS A 168 14.64 55.49 -34.75
N LEU A 169 15.50 54.57 -34.32
CA LEU A 169 16.16 54.58 -32.99
C LEU A 169 17.69 54.55 -33.15
N PRO A 170 18.47 55.35 -32.40
CA PRO A 170 19.92 55.49 -32.64
C PRO A 170 20.76 54.42 -31.93
N PHE A 171 20.32 53.15 -31.87
CA PHE A 171 21.10 52.05 -31.30
C PHE A 171 20.87 50.72 -32.03
N ASP A 172 21.96 50.01 -32.33
CA ASP A 172 22.00 48.66 -32.91
C ASP A 172 21.40 47.63 -31.93
N LEU A 173 20.14 47.23 -32.17
CA LEU A 173 19.46 46.19 -31.42
C LEU A 173 19.98 44.81 -31.86
N LYS A 174 20.91 44.23 -31.08
CA LYS A 174 21.29 42.81 -31.24
C LYS A 174 20.17 41.87 -30.84
N MET A 175 20.06 40.83 -31.65
CA MET A 175 18.83 40.14 -32.01
C MET A 175 18.75 38.75 -31.36
N ASP A 176 18.64 38.65 -30.02
CA ASP A 176 18.67 37.31 -29.38
C ASP A 176 17.56 36.98 -28.37
N HIS A 177 16.61 37.88 -28.05
CA HIS A 177 15.62 37.61 -26.97
C HIS A 177 14.17 38.00 -27.28
N LEU A 178 13.64 37.65 -28.44
CA LEU A 178 12.20 37.70 -28.72
C LEU A 178 11.56 36.33 -28.53
N TYR A 179 11.25 35.99 -27.28
CA TYR A 179 10.36 34.88 -26.95
C TYR A 179 8.93 35.39 -26.92
N ILE A 180 8.14 35.04 -27.95
CA ILE A 180 6.68 35.20 -27.96
C ILE A 180 6.11 34.22 -26.94
N ASN A 181 5.76 34.75 -25.77
CA ASN A 181 4.90 34.10 -24.80
C ASN A 181 3.57 34.83 -24.76
N SER A 182 2.52 34.02 -24.79
CA SER A 182 1.15 34.43 -24.98
C SER A 182 0.40 34.43 -23.67
N VAL A 183 -0.31 35.52 -23.39
CA VAL A 183 -1.44 35.49 -22.47
C VAL A 183 -2.52 36.44 -23.01
N SER A 184 -3.69 35.86 -23.22
CA SER A 184 -4.95 36.47 -23.64
C SER A 184 -5.51 37.45 -22.60
N ASN A 185 -6.36 38.39 -23.00
CA ASN A 185 -7.81 38.42 -22.72
C ASN A 185 -8.38 39.72 -23.36
N ALA A 186 -9.52 39.85 -24.04
CA ALA A 186 -10.86 39.34 -23.79
C ALA A 186 -11.78 39.61 -25.00
N THR A 187 -12.46 38.61 -25.55
CA THR A 187 -13.81 38.71 -26.15
C THR A 187 -14.34 37.29 -26.19
N ASP A 188 -15.50 37.02 -25.56
CA ASP A 188 -15.98 35.66 -25.24
C ASP A 188 -14.99 34.88 -24.33
N GLU A 189 -14.63 35.47 -23.19
CA GLU A 189 -13.69 34.89 -22.24
C GLU A 189 -14.24 33.61 -21.59
N VAL A 190 -14.08 32.47 -22.26
CA VAL A 190 -13.85 31.23 -21.51
C VAL A 190 -12.53 31.47 -20.77
N ARG A 191 -12.55 31.35 -19.44
CA ARG A 191 -11.31 31.33 -18.63
C ARG A 191 -10.29 30.46 -19.35
N SER A 192 -9.02 30.88 -19.45
CA SER A 192 -8.00 29.98 -20.02
C SER A 192 -8.07 28.64 -19.29
N HIS A 193 -7.80 27.51 -19.94
CA HIS A 193 -7.91 26.20 -19.28
C HIS A 193 -7.15 26.19 -17.94
N TYR A 194 -6.02 26.89 -17.86
CA TYR A 194 -5.26 27.06 -16.62
C TYR A 194 -6.01 27.90 -15.57
N GLN A 195 -6.55 29.06 -15.94
CA GLN A 195 -7.28 29.97 -15.05
C GLN A 195 -8.59 29.34 -14.58
N PHE A 196 -9.32 28.68 -15.49
CA PHE A 196 -10.53 27.91 -15.20
C PHE A 196 -10.26 26.85 -14.16
N ILE A 197 -9.19 26.08 -14.36
CA ILE A 197 -8.75 25.05 -13.45
C ILE A 197 -8.38 25.66 -12.08
N GLU A 198 -7.55 26.70 -12.02
CA GLU A 198 -7.15 27.33 -10.73
C GLU A 198 -8.32 27.98 -9.97
N ASP A 199 -9.26 28.62 -10.65
CA ASP A 199 -10.45 29.20 -10.01
C ASP A 199 -11.42 28.11 -9.52
N LEU A 200 -11.47 26.98 -10.22
CA LEU A 200 -12.17 25.76 -9.81
C LEU A 200 -11.48 25.09 -8.61
N PHE A 201 -10.14 25.10 -8.54
CA PHE A 201 -9.38 24.69 -7.34
C PHE A 201 -9.70 25.58 -6.13
N LYS A 202 -9.89 26.88 -6.32
CA LYS A 202 -10.26 27.83 -5.25
C LYS A 202 -11.71 27.65 -4.79
N ALA A 203 -12.65 27.50 -5.72
CA ALA A 203 -14.07 27.33 -5.43
C ALA A 203 -14.34 25.97 -4.73
N CYS A 204 -13.63 24.92 -5.14
CA CYS A 204 -13.77 23.57 -4.59
C CYS A 204 -12.68 23.22 -3.56
N SER A 205 -12.33 24.16 -2.68
CA SER A 205 -11.25 23.96 -1.70
C SER A 205 -11.44 22.73 -0.80
N GLU A 206 -12.69 22.31 -0.55
CA GLU A 206 -13.04 21.13 0.25
C GLU A 206 -12.71 19.78 -0.41
N ILE A 207 -12.54 19.72 -1.74
CA ILE A 207 -12.18 18.46 -2.42
C ILE A 207 -10.70 18.12 -2.16
N TYR A 208 -9.88 19.09 -1.74
CA TYR A 208 -8.44 18.92 -1.50
C TYR A 208 -8.09 18.51 -0.07
N PHE A 209 -9.08 18.22 0.78
CA PHE A 209 -8.76 17.67 2.08
C PHE A 209 -7.98 16.37 1.88
N ARG A 210 -6.70 16.38 2.28
CA ARG A 210 -5.85 15.18 2.35
C ARG A 210 -6.46 14.09 3.23
N GLU A 211 -7.45 14.46 4.04
CA GLU A 211 -8.30 13.57 4.82
C GLU A 211 -9.22 12.71 3.95
N ARG A 212 -9.41 13.06 2.66
CA ARG A 212 -10.33 12.41 1.74
C ARG A 212 -9.67 11.85 0.49
N TYR A 213 -8.61 12.47 -0.04
CA TYR A 213 -7.91 11.95 -1.22
C TYR A 213 -6.41 11.92 -1.03
N CYS A 214 -5.77 10.91 -1.63
CA CYS A 214 -4.33 10.79 -1.67
C CYS A 214 -3.90 10.12 -2.97
N HIS A 215 -2.88 10.68 -3.63
CA HIS A 215 -2.28 10.08 -4.82
C HIS A 215 -0.90 9.53 -4.47
N ILE A 216 -0.66 8.26 -4.82
CA ILE A 216 0.64 7.61 -4.67
C ILE A 216 1.31 7.62 -6.05
N PRO A 217 2.46 8.28 -6.21
CA PRO A 217 3.17 8.34 -7.49
C PRO A 217 3.45 6.94 -8.04
N ASN A 218 3.23 6.75 -9.34
CA ASN A 218 3.43 5.48 -10.05
C ASN A 218 2.55 4.30 -9.59
N ASP A 219 1.59 4.52 -8.69
CA ASP A 219 0.59 3.53 -8.31
C ASP A 219 -0.81 4.02 -8.70
N SER A 220 -1.49 4.77 -7.82
CA SER A 220 -2.88 5.16 -8.04
C SER A 220 -3.39 6.23 -7.09
N THR A 221 -4.61 6.72 -7.36
CA THR A 221 -5.34 7.59 -6.43
C THR A 221 -6.19 6.75 -5.48
N TYR A 222 -6.18 7.14 -4.22
CA TYR A 222 -7.00 6.60 -3.16
C TYR A 222 -8.02 7.65 -2.68
N LEU A 223 -9.22 7.19 -2.40
CA LEU A 223 -10.31 7.94 -1.78
C LEU A 223 -10.59 7.35 -0.40
N CYS A 224 -10.68 8.20 0.62
CA CYS A 224 -11.19 7.86 1.92
C CYS A 224 -12.71 8.10 1.94
N ASP A 225 -13.47 7.03 2.09
CA ASP A 225 -14.92 7.04 2.17
C ASP A 225 -15.36 6.44 3.50
N GLY A 226 -16.06 7.21 4.32
CA GLY A 226 -16.41 6.80 5.69
C GLY A 226 -15.22 6.42 6.56
N GLY A 227 -14.03 6.98 6.32
CA GLY A 227 -12.79 6.63 7.01
C GLY A 227 -12.00 5.47 6.39
N VAL A 228 -12.56 4.78 5.39
CA VAL A 228 -11.92 3.65 4.70
C VAL A 228 -11.31 4.11 3.38
N TRP A 229 -10.01 3.89 3.23
CA TRP A 229 -9.25 4.19 2.03
C TRP A 229 -9.45 3.11 0.98
N ARG A 230 -9.85 3.48 -0.23
CA ARG A 230 -9.97 2.57 -1.38
C ARG A 230 -9.29 3.16 -2.61
N LYS A 231 -8.67 2.28 -3.40
CA LYS A 231 -8.11 2.64 -4.71
C LYS A 231 -9.26 2.97 -5.66
N ILE A 232 -9.16 4.09 -6.37
CA ILE A 232 -10.13 4.53 -7.38
C ILE A 232 -9.51 4.58 -8.76
N SER A 233 -10.33 4.36 -9.78
CA SER A 233 -9.88 4.48 -11.17
C SER A 233 -9.73 5.96 -11.57
N ASN A 234 -8.95 6.23 -12.62
CA ASN A 234 -8.86 7.58 -13.18
C ASN A 234 -10.22 8.09 -13.66
N LEU A 235 -11.05 7.21 -14.26
CA LEU A 235 -12.39 7.56 -14.71
C LEU A 235 -13.32 7.91 -13.54
N GLU A 236 -13.26 7.15 -12.45
CA GLU A 236 -14.03 7.43 -11.25
C GLU A 236 -13.63 8.77 -10.62
N LEU A 237 -12.32 9.04 -10.52
CA LEU A 237 -11.81 10.33 -10.06
C LEU A 237 -12.30 11.48 -10.95
N GLU A 238 -12.27 11.32 -12.28
CA GLU A 238 -12.76 12.32 -13.22
C GLU A 238 -14.26 12.60 -13.06
N ASN A 239 -15.08 11.56 -12.85
CA ASN A 239 -16.51 11.73 -12.60
C ASN A 239 -16.77 12.47 -11.28
N ILE A 240 -16.07 12.10 -10.21
CA ILE A 240 -16.15 12.79 -8.91
C ILE A 240 -15.78 14.28 -9.07
N LEU A 241 -14.72 14.57 -9.82
CA LEU A 241 -14.32 15.95 -10.10
C LEU A 241 -15.41 16.67 -10.91
N CYS A 242 -15.91 16.09 -12.00
CA CYS A 242 -17.03 16.63 -12.78
C CYS A 242 -18.23 17.00 -11.91
N ASP A 243 -18.71 16.05 -11.11
CA ASP A 243 -19.91 16.23 -10.29
C ASP A 243 -19.70 17.34 -9.25
N ALA A 244 -18.54 17.35 -8.62
CA ALA A 244 -18.22 18.35 -7.62
C ALA A 244 -18.03 19.74 -8.23
N ILE A 245 -17.55 19.83 -9.48
CA ILE A 245 -17.48 21.07 -10.25
C ILE A 245 -18.87 21.59 -10.56
N GLN A 246 -19.75 20.73 -11.10
CA GLN A 246 -21.13 21.10 -11.43
C GLN A 246 -21.94 21.52 -10.21
N THR A 247 -21.63 20.95 -9.05
CA THR A 247 -22.36 21.25 -7.80
C THR A 247 -21.85 22.49 -7.10
N ASN A 248 -20.52 22.71 -7.05
CA ASN A 248 -19.92 23.70 -6.15
C ASN A 248 -19.41 24.97 -6.85
N VAL A 249 -19.31 25.00 -8.19
CA VAL A 249 -18.88 26.19 -8.92
C VAL A 249 -20.11 26.96 -9.42
N PRO A 250 -20.44 28.13 -8.84
CA PRO A 250 -21.53 28.96 -9.33
C PRO A 250 -21.21 29.53 -10.72
N ASP A 251 -22.25 29.85 -11.47
CA ASP A 251 -22.19 30.57 -12.76
C ASP A 251 -21.36 29.89 -13.87
N LEU A 252 -21.34 28.55 -13.91
CA LEU A 252 -20.74 27.80 -15.01
C LEU A 252 -21.47 28.08 -16.33
N HIS A 253 -20.75 28.61 -17.34
CA HIS A 253 -21.32 28.79 -18.67
C HIS A 253 -21.53 27.45 -19.39
N ALA A 254 -22.53 27.36 -20.28
CA ALA A 254 -22.83 26.15 -21.04
C ALA A 254 -21.62 25.61 -21.85
N LYS A 255 -20.72 26.49 -22.30
CA LYS A 255 -19.45 26.11 -22.95
C LYS A 255 -18.47 25.47 -21.95
N GLU A 256 -18.40 25.96 -20.72
CA GLU A 256 -17.53 25.43 -19.66
C GLU A 256 -18.01 24.07 -19.17
N ILE A 257 -19.33 23.88 -19.00
CA ILE A 257 -19.93 22.57 -18.69
C ILE A 257 -19.57 21.55 -19.78
N LYS A 258 -19.68 21.97 -21.05
CA LYS A 258 -19.30 21.14 -22.21
C LYS A 258 -17.80 20.84 -22.25
N CYS A 259 -16.94 21.74 -21.80
CA CYS A 259 -15.49 21.54 -21.71
C CYS A 259 -15.10 20.61 -20.54
N VAL A 260 -15.75 20.72 -19.38
CA VAL A 260 -15.53 19.80 -18.24
C VAL A 260 -15.90 18.37 -18.61
N GLY A 261 -16.90 18.16 -19.48
CA GLY A 261 -17.24 16.82 -19.98
C GLY A 261 -16.33 16.25 -21.07
N GLN A 262 -15.33 16.99 -21.56
CA GLN A 262 -14.41 16.50 -22.60
C GLN A 262 -13.19 15.80 -21.99
N SER A 263 -12.87 14.62 -22.53
CA SER A 263 -11.79 13.74 -22.04
C SER A 263 -10.43 14.43 -21.88
N ASN A 264 -10.04 15.28 -22.83
CA ASN A 264 -8.75 15.98 -22.79
C ASN A 264 -8.64 16.95 -21.60
N HIS A 265 -9.73 17.62 -21.23
CA HIS A 265 -9.73 18.57 -20.11
C HIS A 265 -9.78 17.87 -18.75
N LEU A 266 -10.49 16.74 -18.67
CA LEU A 266 -10.52 15.91 -17.47
C LEU A 266 -9.17 15.32 -17.13
N VAL A 267 -8.40 14.90 -18.15
CA VAL A 267 -7.02 14.45 -17.96
C VAL A 267 -6.15 15.55 -17.32
N HIS A 268 -6.23 16.78 -17.82
CA HIS A 268 -5.46 17.90 -17.26
C HIS A 268 -5.89 18.26 -15.82
N LEU A 269 -7.19 18.27 -15.55
CA LEU A 269 -7.77 18.47 -14.21
C LEU A 269 -7.26 17.39 -13.24
N ARG A 270 -7.36 16.13 -13.65
CA ARG A 270 -6.89 14.96 -12.88
C ARG A 270 -5.41 15.07 -12.52
N HIS A 271 -4.54 15.40 -13.50
CA HIS A 271 -3.10 15.55 -13.24
C HIS A 271 -2.80 16.67 -12.25
N ARG A 272 -3.50 17.81 -12.35
CA ARG A 272 -3.38 18.91 -11.38
C ARG A 272 -3.87 18.50 -9.99
N PHE A 273 -4.99 17.79 -9.94
CA PHE A 273 -5.59 17.32 -8.70
C PHE A 273 -4.62 16.38 -7.98
N GLN A 274 -4.16 15.35 -8.69
CA GLN A 274 -3.17 14.39 -8.21
C GLN A 274 -1.90 15.07 -7.68
N ALA A 275 -1.38 16.09 -8.36
CA ALA A 275 -0.20 16.83 -7.91
C ALA A 275 -0.39 17.52 -6.54
N LYS A 276 -1.62 17.93 -6.17
CA LYS A 276 -1.92 18.56 -4.87
C LYS A 276 -2.09 17.53 -3.74
N ILE A 277 -2.63 16.36 -4.05
CA ILE A 277 -2.92 15.29 -3.08
C ILE A 277 -1.83 14.21 -3.04
N THR A 278 -0.68 14.45 -3.66
CA THR A 278 0.41 13.46 -3.72
C THR A 278 1.02 13.24 -2.33
N ASP A 279 0.99 11.99 -1.84
CA ASP A 279 1.72 11.53 -0.66
C ASP A 279 2.18 10.07 -0.87
N ALA A 280 3.47 9.90 -1.15
CA ALA A 280 4.06 8.57 -1.32
C ALA A 280 4.10 7.75 0.00
N THR A 281 3.92 8.39 1.15
CA THR A 281 4.00 7.71 2.46
C THR A 281 2.71 6.98 2.83
N LEU A 282 1.58 7.26 2.17
CA LEU A 282 0.29 6.63 2.49
C LEU A 282 0.38 5.10 2.43
N MET A 283 1.08 4.52 1.45
CA MET A 283 1.20 3.06 1.31
C MET A 283 1.77 2.37 2.56
N ASN A 284 2.63 3.07 3.30
CA ASN A 284 3.23 2.56 4.53
C ASN A 284 2.33 2.78 5.75
N LYS A 285 1.35 3.69 5.67
CA LYS A 285 0.39 3.99 6.73
C LYS A 285 -0.86 3.10 6.64
N LEU A 286 -1.24 2.68 5.43
CA LEU A 286 -2.43 1.85 5.21
C LEU A 286 -2.37 0.55 6.04
N ASP A 287 -3.40 0.33 6.85
CA ASP A 287 -3.55 -0.78 7.79
C ASP A 287 -2.36 -0.96 8.77
N ALA A 288 -1.57 0.09 9.01
CA ALA A 288 -0.39 0.01 9.86
C ALA A 288 -0.74 -0.11 11.35
N GLN A 289 -1.87 0.46 11.77
CA GLN A 289 -2.31 0.45 13.16
C GLN A 289 -2.76 -0.95 13.60
N LEU A 290 -1.96 -1.59 14.46
CA LEU A 290 -2.16 -2.99 14.86
C LEU A 290 -3.32 -3.19 15.84
N ASN A 291 -3.65 -2.16 16.64
CA ASN A 291 -4.66 -2.25 17.69
C ASN A 291 -6.08 -1.91 17.22
N LEU A 292 -6.30 -1.81 15.91
CA LEU A 292 -7.62 -1.58 15.34
C LEU A 292 -8.14 -2.86 14.71
N PHE A 293 -9.42 -3.20 14.90
CA PHE A 293 -10.14 -4.21 14.11
C PHE A 293 -11.30 -3.54 13.37
N PRO A 294 -11.08 -3.14 12.11
CA PRO A 294 -12.08 -2.44 11.32
C PRO A 294 -13.19 -3.38 10.84
N LEU A 295 -14.43 -2.96 11.03
CA LEU A 295 -15.68 -3.57 10.57
C LEU A 295 -16.31 -2.64 9.52
N LYS A 296 -17.41 -3.06 8.89
CA LYS A 296 -18.04 -2.27 7.83
C LYS A 296 -18.67 -0.97 8.34
N ASN A 297 -19.23 -0.96 9.56
CA ASN A 297 -19.90 0.20 10.16
C ASN A 297 -19.07 0.94 11.23
N GLY A 298 -17.83 0.54 11.47
CA GLY A 298 -17.00 1.14 12.53
C GLY A 298 -15.71 0.36 12.78
N VAL A 299 -14.99 0.71 13.83
CA VAL A 299 -13.75 0.04 14.22
C VAL A 299 -13.75 -0.23 15.72
N TRP A 300 -13.33 -1.43 16.09
CA TRP A 300 -12.95 -1.72 17.47
C TRP A 300 -11.53 -1.22 17.70
N ASP A 301 -11.39 -0.25 18.60
CA ASP A 301 -10.12 0.32 19.04
C ASP A 301 -9.68 -0.33 20.34
N PHE A 302 -8.74 -1.27 20.27
CA PHE A 302 -8.22 -1.99 21.45
C PHE A 302 -7.27 -1.14 22.30
N THR A 303 -6.89 0.05 21.85
CA THR A 303 -6.10 0.98 22.67
C THR A 303 -7.02 1.68 23.67
N ASN A 304 -8.17 2.14 23.18
CA ASN A 304 -9.17 2.87 23.97
C ASN A 304 -10.29 1.98 24.53
N GLN A 305 -10.35 0.71 24.12
CA GLN A 305 -11.38 -0.26 24.47
C GLN A 305 -12.80 0.20 24.10
N GLU A 306 -12.96 0.79 22.90
CA GLU A 306 -14.25 1.29 22.42
C GLU A 306 -14.54 0.92 20.96
N PHE A 307 -15.83 0.81 20.63
CA PHE A 307 -16.30 0.76 19.25
C PHE A 307 -16.67 2.17 18.79
N ARG A 308 -16.03 2.64 17.73
CA ARG A 308 -16.20 4.01 17.23
C ARG A 308 -16.25 4.05 15.70
N PRO A 309 -16.76 5.14 15.09
CA PRO A 309 -16.62 5.36 13.66
C PRO A 309 -15.16 5.32 13.21
N ILE A 310 -14.93 4.82 11.99
CA ILE A 310 -13.61 4.83 11.35
C ILE A 310 -13.26 6.27 11.00
N ARG A 311 -12.08 6.72 11.42
CA ARG A 311 -11.54 8.04 11.12
C ARG A 311 -10.58 7.93 9.94
N TRP A 312 -10.50 8.97 9.12
CA TRP A 312 -9.58 8.98 7.98
C TRP A 312 -8.12 8.73 8.38
N ASN A 313 -7.71 9.19 9.56
CA ASN A 313 -6.37 9.04 10.10
C ASN A 313 -6.11 7.69 10.79
N ASP A 314 -7.10 6.79 10.85
CA ASP A 314 -6.88 5.38 11.17
C ASP A 314 -6.17 4.66 10.01
N HIS A 315 -6.21 5.24 8.80
CA HIS A 315 -5.61 4.70 7.57
C HIS A 315 -6.08 3.27 7.24
N VAL A 316 -7.35 2.96 7.55
CA VAL A 316 -7.94 1.66 7.25
C VAL A 316 -8.12 1.51 5.75
N HIS A 317 -7.62 0.42 5.16
CA HIS A 317 -7.87 0.04 3.78
C HIS A 317 -8.73 -1.23 3.68
N VAL A 318 -8.57 -2.15 4.63
CA VAL A 318 -9.33 -3.40 4.70
C VAL A 318 -10.23 -3.42 5.93
N THR A 319 -11.50 -3.78 5.73
CA THR A 319 -12.48 -4.03 6.80
C THR A 319 -12.94 -5.48 6.78
N ALA A 320 -13.36 -6.00 7.93
CA ALA A 320 -14.19 -7.19 7.96
C ALA A 320 -15.56 -6.81 7.39
N ASP A 321 -16.03 -7.56 6.38
CA ASP A 321 -17.14 -7.14 5.51
C ASP A 321 -18.52 -7.41 6.14
N TRP A 322 -18.72 -6.88 7.35
CA TRP A 322 -19.94 -7.03 8.12
C TRP A 322 -20.07 -5.97 9.21
N ASP A 323 -21.31 -5.72 9.62
CA ASP A 323 -21.67 -4.67 10.57
C ASP A 323 -21.72 -5.22 12.00
N TYR A 324 -21.07 -4.55 12.94
CA TYR A 324 -21.20 -4.87 14.36
C TYR A 324 -22.52 -4.35 14.94
N SER A 325 -23.17 -5.17 15.75
CA SER A 325 -24.39 -4.83 16.47
C SER A 325 -24.32 -5.30 17.92
N ALA A 326 -24.30 -4.37 18.87
CA ALA A 326 -24.37 -4.68 20.29
C ALA A 326 -25.68 -5.39 20.67
N ALA A 327 -26.78 -5.08 19.98
CA ALA A 327 -28.07 -5.72 20.19
C ALA A 327 -28.05 -7.20 19.75
N GLU A 328 -27.50 -7.50 18.58
CA GLU A 328 -27.32 -8.89 18.12
C GLU A 328 -26.33 -9.65 19.03
N SER A 329 -25.27 -8.97 19.47
CA SER A 329 -24.31 -9.55 20.41
C SER A 329 -25.00 -10.02 21.69
N ALA A 330 -25.80 -9.17 22.32
CA ALA A 330 -26.55 -9.51 23.52
C ALA A 330 -27.60 -10.61 23.26
N GLN A 331 -28.33 -10.52 22.13
CA GLN A 331 -29.36 -11.49 21.77
C GLN A 331 -28.83 -12.92 21.61
N TYR A 332 -27.68 -13.09 20.96
CA TYR A 332 -27.15 -14.42 20.64
C TYR A 332 -26.07 -14.91 21.61
N ARG A 333 -25.72 -14.12 22.63
CA ARG A 333 -24.61 -14.43 23.56
C ARG A 333 -24.72 -15.82 24.18
N GLU A 334 -25.88 -16.15 24.74
CA GLU A 334 -26.09 -17.44 25.40
C GLU A 334 -26.00 -18.60 24.39
N THR A 335 -26.62 -18.47 23.21
CA THR A 335 -26.58 -19.49 22.17
C THR A 335 -25.15 -19.71 21.63
N VAL A 336 -24.40 -18.63 21.43
CA VAL A 336 -23.00 -18.70 20.99
C VAL A 336 -22.14 -19.37 22.05
N MET A 337 -22.27 -18.99 23.32
CA MET A 337 -21.53 -19.64 24.41
C MET A 337 -21.89 -21.11 24.54
N HIS A 338 -23.16 -21.47 24.40
CA HIS A 338 -23.60 -22.87 24.39
C HIS A 338 -22.95 -23.65 23.24
N PHE A 339 -22.89 -23.08 22.03
CA PHE A 339 -22.15 -23.68 20.92
C PHE A 339 -20.66 -23.86 21.25
N MET A 340 -20.01 -22.84 21.84
CA MET A 340 -18.60 -22.94 22.24
C MET A 340 -18.37 -24.04 23.29
N GLU A 341 -19.29 -24.19 24.24
CA GLU A 341 -19.28 -25.25 25.24
C GLU A 341 -19.49 -26.63 24.63
N GLN A 342 -20.33 -26.78 23.61
CA GLN A 342 -20.48 -28.06 22.92
C GLN A 342 -19.26 -28.42 22.09
N VAL A 343 -18.66 -27.45 21.39
CA VAL A 343 -17.49 -27.70 20.52
C VAL A 343 -16.21 -27.90 21.34
N LEU A 344 -16.03 -27.13 22.41
CA LEU A 344 -14.88 -27.15 23.32
C LEU A 344 -15.39 -27.37 24.76
N PRO A 345 -15.74 -28.61 25.14
CA PRO A 345 -16.45 -28.88 26.39
C PRO A 345 -15.62 -28.66 27.64
N VAL A 346 -14.31 -28.87 27.56
CA VAL A 346 -13.40 -28.62 28.67
C VAL A 346 -13.17 -27.11 28.80
N GLN A 347 -13.60 -26.53 29.92
CA GLN A 347 -13.57 -25.08 30.14
C GLN A 347 -12.18 -24.47 29.94
N GLN A 348 -11.13 -25.05 30.52
CA GLN A 348 -9.77 -24.51 30.42
C GLN A 348 -9.24 -24.53 28.98
N GLU A 349 -9.58 -25.56 28.19
CA GLU A 349 -9.23 -25.67 26.78
C GLU A 349 -9.97 -24.59 25.97
N ARG A 350 -11.26 -24.42 26.24
CA ARG A 350 -12.10 -23.39 25.62
C ARG A 350 -11.59 -21.98 25.89
N GLU A 351 -11.31 -21.64 27.14
CA GLU A 351 -10.75 -20.35 27.54
C GLU A 351 -9.43 -20.06 26.80
N TYR A 352 -8.53 -21.05 26.72
CA TYR A 352 -7.27 -20.89 25.99
C TYR A 352 -7.49 -20.65 24.48
N VAL A 353 -8.39 -21.41 23.86
CA VAL A 353 -8.69 -21.25 22.43
C VAL A 353 -9.33 -19.89 22.16
N LEU A 354 -10.30 -19.46 22.96
CA LEU A 354 -10.91 -18.13 22.84
C LEU A 354 -9.86 -17.03 23.05
N HIS A 355 -8.92 -17.21 23.97
CA HIS A 355 -7.76 -16.33 24.14
C HIS A 355 -6.85 -16.28 22.92
N PHE A 356 -6.53 -17.43 22.33
CA PHE A 356 -5.73 -17.49 21.11
C PHE A 356 -6.38 -16.66 20.00
N PHE A 357 -7.67 -16.89 19.71
CA PHE A 357 -8.41 -16.14 18.67
C PHE A 357 -8.62 -14.67 19.04
N GLY A 358 -8.89 -14.35 20.30
CA GLY A 358 -9.04 -12.99 20.80
C GLY A 358 -7.81 -12.13 20.54
N ARG A 359 -6.62 -12.70 20.69
CA ARG A 359 -5.37 -11.99 20.39
C ARG A 359 -5.19 -11.73 18.90
N LEU A 360 -5.78 -12.57 18.05
CA LEU A 360 -5.75 -12.37 16.60
C LEU A 360 -6.57 -11.15 16.15
N LEU A 361 -7.49 -10.65 16.98
CA LEU A 361 -8.22 -9.42 16.71
C LEU A 361 -7.31 -8.18 16.63
N THR A 362 -6.05 -8.27 17.03
CA THR A 362 -5.03 -7.23 16.75
C THR A 362 -3.98 -7.75 15.77
N GLY A 363 -3.14 -6.86 15.24
CA GLY A 363 -1.97 -7.23 14.43
C GLY A 363 -0.72 -7.60 15.24
N CYS A 364 -0.80 -7.56 16.57
CA CYS A 364 0.33 -7.83 17.46
C CYS A 364 0.52 -9.34 17.69
N ARG A 365 1.74 -9.86 17.54
CA ARG A 365 2.06 -11.29 17.74
C ARG A 365 3.21 -11.48 18.75
N PRO A 366 2.96 -11.19 20.05
CA PRO A 366 4.02 -11.28 21.06
C PRO A 366 4.35 -12.72 21.49
N GLU A 367 3.39 -13.65 21.41
CA GLU A 367 3.65 -15.04 21.78
C GLU A 367 4.10 -15.85 20.58
N LYS A 368 5.08 -16.71 20.84
CA LYS A 368 5.67 -17.59 19.84
C LYS A 368 4.86 -18.87 19.75
N GLN A 369 3.69 -18.81 19.15
CA GLN A 369 2.77 -19.94 19.12
C GLN A 369 1.99 -20.04 17.80
N PHE A 370 1.62 -21.28 17.44
CA PHE A 370 0.56 -21.58 16.49
C PHE A 370 -0.34 -22.67 17.07
N LEU A 371 -1.62 -22.61 16.70
CA LEU A 371 -2.64 -23.49 17.23
C LEU A 371 -2.85 -24.67 16.29
N ILE A 372 -2.97 -25.87 16.85
CA ILE A 372 -3.26 -27.10 16.15
C ILE A 372 -4.60 -27.61 16.66
N LEU A 373 -5.57 -27.77 15.78
CA LEU A 373 -6.86 -28.38 16.06
C LEU A 373 -6.82 -29.82 15.59
N THR A 374 -6.98 -30.75 16.53
CA THR A 374 -6.95 -32.18 16.24
C THR A 374 -7.99 -32.95 17.03
N ASP A 375 -8.24 -34.17 16.62
CA ASP A 375 -9.19 -35.09 17.22
C ASP A 375 -8.66 -36.52 17.18
N LYS A 376 -9.16 -37.35 18.10
CA LYS A 376 -8.94 -38.81 18.11
C LYS A 376 -10.12 -39.59 17.55
N ARG A 377 -11.26 -38.93 17.32
CA ARG A 377 -12.52 -39.59 16.95
C ARG A 377 -12.82 -39.28 15.49
N LYS A 378 -12.84 -40.30 14.63
CA LYS A 378 -13.09 -40.16 13.19
C LYS A 378 -14.35 -39.33 12.88
N GLY A 379 -14.15 -38.09 12.44
CA GLY A 379 -15.16 -37.23 11.85
C GLY A 379 -16.18 -36.64 12.85
N ASN A 380 -16.90 -35.61 12.38
CA ASN A 380 -17.99 -34.95 13.10
C ASN A 380 -17.66 -34.38 14.48
N ASN A 381 -16.46 -33.81 14.66
CA ASN A 381 -16.03 -33.21 15.93
C ASN A 381 -16.28 -31.69 16.01
N GLY A 382 -16.76 -31.06 14.94
CA GLY A 382 -17.01 -29.62 14.88
C GLY A 382 -15.78 -28.74 14.54
N LYS A 383 -14.58 -29.30 14.26
CA LYS A 383 -13.38 -28.53 13.88
C LYS A 383 -13.62 -27.56 12.72
N SER A 384 -14.06 -28.07 11.57
CA SER A 384 -14.32 -27.26 10.37
C SER A 384 -15.48 -26.29 10.59
N THR A 385 -16.50 -26.69 11.32
CA THR A 385 -17.66 -25.84 11.67
C THR A 385 -17.25 -24.65 12.53
N PHE A 386 -16.47 -24.89 13.59
CA PHE A 386 -15.89 -23.85 14.44
C PHE A 386 -14.98 -22.90 13.65
N MET A 387 -14.12 -23.46 12.79
CA MET A 387 -13.23 -22.63 11.97
C MET A 387 -13.97 -21.83 10.91
N THR A 388 -15.08 -22.35 10.38
CA THR A 388 -15.99 -21.58 9.50
C THR A 388 -16.60 -20.39 10.24
N LEU A 389 -17.00 -20.55 11.51
CA LEU A 389 -17.47 -19.43 12.34
C LEU A 389 -16.38 -18.38 12.55
N MET A 390 -15.16 -18.81 12.92
CA MET A 390 -14.01 -17.90 13.08
C MET A 390 -13.69 -17.16 11.77
N GLN A 391 -13.61 -17.86 10.64
CA GLN A 391 -13.38 -17.25 9.33
C GLN A 391 -14.47 -16.24 8.95
N ARG A 392 -15.73 -16.43 9.36
CA ARG A 392 -16.82 -15.45 9.15
C ARG A 392 -16.65 -14.19 9.99
N VAL A 393 -16.14 -14.30 11.21
CA VAL A 393 -15.80 -13.14 12.08
C VAL A 393 -14.61 -12.38 11.51
N PHE A 394 -13.52 -13.07 11.18
CA PHE A 394 -12.31 -12.45 10.62
C PHE A 394 -12.50 -11.97 9.18
N SER A 395 -13.41 -12.56 8.41
CA SER A 395 -13.77 -12.15 7.05
C SER A 395 -12.51 -11.95 6.18
N LYS A 396 -12.30 -10.75 5.61
CA LYS A 396 -11.14 -10.39 4.79
C LYS A 396 -9.79 -10.47 5.52
N PHE A 397 -9.79 -10.56 6.86
CA PHE A 397 -8.59 -10.81 7.65
C PHE A 397 -8.27 -12.31 7.81
N SER A 398 -9.02 -13.20 7.17
CA SER A 398 -8.77 -14.63 7.19
C SER A 398 -8.42 -15.16 5.80
N VAL A 399 -7.43 -16.05 5.74
CA VAL A 399 -7.09 -16.80 4.53
C VAL A 399 -7.01 -18.28 4.86
N SER A 400 -7.64 -19.10 4.02
CA SER A 400 -7.58 -20.57 4.07
C SER A 400 -6.58 -21.10 3.04
N ASN A 401 -6.23 -22.39 3.11
CA ASN A 401 -5.25 -23.06 2.25
C ASN A 401 -3.78 -22.66 2.53
N GLY A 402 -3.45 -22.42 3.79
CA GLY A 402 -2.08 -22.14 4.24
C GLY A 402 -1.06 -23.26 4.03
N ALA A 403 -1.47 -24.47 3.62
CA ALA A 403 -0.61 -25.64 3.51
C ALA A 403 0.64 -25.40 2.65
N LYS A 404 0.47 -24.74 1.50
CA LYS A 404 1.57 -24.38 0.59
C LYS A 404 2.55 -23.39 1.22
N ILE A 405 2.12 -22.62 2.22
CA ILE A 405 2.88 -21.54 2.84
C ILE A 405 3.70 -22.09 4.02
N ILE A 406 3.11 -22.99 4.81
CA ILE A 406 3.72 -23.51 6.04
C ILE A 406 4.53 -24.79 5.85
N CYS A 407 4.34 -25.51 4.74
CA CYS A 407 5.12 -26.71 4.40
C CYS A 407 6.30 -26.37 3.49
N LEU A 408 7.30 -27.26 3.45
CA LEU A 408 8.41 -27.16 2.52
C LEU A 408 7.92 -27.28 1.07
N ALA A 409 8.37 -26.36 0.23
CA ALA A 409 8.12 -26.36 -1.21
C ALA A 409 8.85 -27.56 -1.87
N ALA A 410 8.11 -28.39 -2.60
CA ALA A 410 8.65 -29.62 -3.20
C ALA A 410 9.34 -29.41 -4.56
N SER A 411 9.11 -28.27 -5.23
CA SER A 411 9.62 -27.96 -6.58
C SER A 411 9.84 -26.45 -6.81
N LYS A 412 10.58 -26.07 -7.87
CA LYS A 412 10.76 -24.65 -8.25
C LYS A 412 9.45 -23.94 -8.61
N GLU A 413 8.50 -24.63 -9.23
CA GLU A 413 7.15 -24.10 -9.50
C GLU A 413 6.36 -23.87 -8.21
N SER A 414 6.60 -24.72 -7.20
CA SER A 414 6.02 -24.51 -5.88
C SER A 414 6.61 -23.30 -5.13
N VAL A 415 7.83 -22.84 -5.48
CA VAL A 415 8.43 -21.61 -4.92
C VAL A 415 7.77 -20.36 -5.47
N ASN A 416 7.56 -20.26 -6.79
CA ASN A 416 6.88 -19.09 -7.37
C ASN A 416 5.43 -18.96 -6.88
N SER A 417 4.74 -20.10 -6.69
CA SER A 417 3.40 -20.11 -6.10
C SER A 417 3.40 -19.84 -4.58
N HIS A 418 4.50 -20.14 -3.88
CA HIS A 418 4.72 -19.77 -2.47
C HIS A 418 4.82 -18.25 -2.32
N ASP A 419 5.68 -17.59 -3.11
CA ASP A 419 5.84 -16.13 -3.11
C ASP A 419 4.54 -15.39 -3.41
N ALA A 420 3.78 -15.90 -4.39
CA ALA A 420 2.44 -15.41 -4.70
C ALA A 420 1.46 -15.56 -3.53
N GLY A 421 1.47 -16.73 -2.88
CA GLY A 421 0.67 -16.99 -1.69
C GLY A 421 1.02 -16.03 -0.55
N LEU A 422 2.30 -15.73 -0.37
CA LEU A 422 2.78 -14.75 0.61
C LEU A 422 2.32 -13.33 0.30
N ALA A 423 2.21 -12.91 -0.96
CA ALA A 423 1.69 -11.57 -1.30
C ALA A 423 0.26 -11.37 -0.77
N ASN A 424 -0.57 -12.41 -0.87
CA ASN A 424 -1.97 -12.41 -0.42
C ASN A 424 -2.14 -12.41 1.10
N LEU A 425 -1.06 -12.59 1.87
CA LEU A 425 -1.11 -12.58 3.33
C LEU A 425 -0.86 -11.19 3.95
N LYS A 426 -0.68 -10.14 3.13
CA LYS A 426 -0.58 -8.76 3.64
C LYS A 426 -1.87 -8.39 4.39
N GLY A 427 -1.73 -8.07 5.67
CA GLY A 427 -2.86 -7.63 6.52
C GLY A 427 -3.70 -8.77 7.11
N VAL A 428 -3.45 -10.02 6.73
CA VAL A 428 -4.16 -11.20 7.27
C VAL A 428 -3.86 -11.36 8.76
N ARG A 429 -4.90 -11.68 9.54
CA ARG A 429 -4.84 -11.91 10.99
C ARG A 429 -5.01 -13.38 11.36
N LEU A 430 -5.71 -14.15 10.54
CA LEU A 430 -5.95 -15.58 10.72
C LEU A 430 -5.53 -16.34 9.44
N LEU A 431 -4.50 -17.17 9.55
CA LEU A 431 -4.11 -18.10 8.50
C LEU A 431 -4.55 -19.51 8.91
N VAL A 432 -5.44 -20.10 8.13
CA VAL A 432 -5.92 -21.47 8.34
C VAL A 432 -5.29 -22.39 7.33
N SER A 433 -4.70 -23.48 7.82
CA SER A 433 -4.19 -24.56 7.00
C SER A 433 -4.95 -25.84 7.30
N GLU A 434 -5.68 -26.29 6.30
CA GLU A 434 -6.45 -27.54 6.33
C GLU A 434 -5.83 -28.50 5.30
N GLU A 435 -6.22 -29.78 5.35
CA GLU A 435 -5.82 -30.81 4.36
C GLU A 435 -4.30 -31.04 4.26
N LEU A 436 -3.57 -30.85 5.36
CA LEU A 436 -2.17 -31.26 5.44
C LEU A 436 -2.09 -32.78 5.32
N LYS A 437 -1.17 -33.26 4.48
CA LYS A 437 -0.96 -34.69 4.25
C LYS A 437 0.24 -35.17 5.07
N LYS A 438 0.18 -36.40 5.59
CA LYS A 438 1.28 -37.05 6.32
C LYS A 438 2.62 -37.08 5.56
N ASN A 439 2.61 -37.01 4.22
CA ASN A 439 3.84 -36.97 3.43
C ASN A 439 4.46 -35.57 3.27
N GLN A 440 3.76 -34.51 3.68
CA GLN A 440 4.29 -33.15 3.71
C GLN A 440 5.16 -32.94 4.96
N THR A 441 6.10 -32.00 4.88
CA THR A 441 6.98 -31.62 5.99
C THR A 441 6.77 -30.16 6.33
N LEU A 442 6.60 -29.83 7.61
CA LEU A 442 6.50 -28.46 8.08
C LEU A 442 7.82 -27.71 7.84
N ASN A 443 7.72 -26.46 7.37
CA ASN A 443 8.87 -25.58 7.23
C ASN A 443 9.22 -24.97 8.59
N ALA A 444 9.99 -25.72 9.39
CA ALA A 444 10.38 -25.33 10.75
C ALA A 444 11.05 -23.95 10.80
N ALA A 445 11.94 -23.65 9.85
CA ALA A 445 12.63 -22.36 9.79
C ALA A 445 11.64 -21.21 9.58
N PHE A 446 10.71 -21.36 8.62
CA PHE A 446 9.71 -20.33 8.32
C PHE A 446 8.72 -20.15 9.48
N LEU A 447 8.19 -21.24 10.04
CA LEU A 447 7.29 -21.20 11.20
C LEU A 447 7.96 -20.50 12.39
N LYS A 448 9.23 -20.80 12.68
CA LYS A 448 9.99 -20.17 13.76
C LYS A 448 10.19 -18.67 13.53
N ALA A 449 10.36 -18.26 12.27
CA ALA A 449 10.55 -16.87 11.89
C ALA A 449 9.25 -16.07 12.04
N ILE A 450 8.14 -16.53 11.44
CA ILE A 450 6.85 -15.81 11.44
C ILE A 450 6.16 -15.79 12.81
N THR A 451 6.41 -16.79 13.66
CA THR A 451 5.96 -16.79 15.07
C THR A 451 6.97 -16.14 16.01
N GLY A 452 8.15 -15.75 15.53
CA GLY A 452 9.25 -15.26 16.37
C GLY A 452 9.09 -13.84 16.90
N GLY A 453 8.06 -13.10 16.45
CA GLY A 453 7.83 -11.69 16.77
C GLY A 453 7.61 -10.87 15.50
N GLU A 454 8.18 -9.65 15.45
CA GLU A 454 8.13 -8.81 14.25
C GLU A 454 8.95 -9.42 13.11
N TYR A 455 8.27 -10.19 12.26
CA TYR A 455 8.84 -10.75 11.04
C TYR A 455 8.42 -9.92 9.83
N THR A 456 9.38 -9.53 8.99
CA THR A 456 9.09 -8.90 7.71
C THR A 456 9.08 -9.93 6.60
N VAL A 457 7.94 -10.10 5.94
CA VAL A 457 7.83 -10.89 4.72
C VAL A 457 8.27 -10.02 3.54
N THR A 458 9.11 -10.58 2.69
CA THR A 458 9.50 -10.00 1.40
C THR A 458 9.32 -11.04 0.31
N GLY A 459 8.81 -10.63 -0.84
CA GLY A 459 8.67 -11.51 -2.00
C GLY A 459 8.47 -10.71 -3.28
N ARG A 460 8.21 -11.39 -4.40
CA ARG A 460 7.90 -10.77 -5.69
C ARG A 460 6.48 -11.08 -6.10
N ASN A 461 5.79 -10.08 -6.63
CA ASN A 461 4.48 -10.32 -7.23
C ASN A 461 4.61 -11.16 -8.50
N ILE A 462 3.64 -12.04 -8.77
CA ILE A 462 3.64 -12.82 -10.01
C ILE A 462 3.56 -11.84 -11.19
N PHE A 463 4.43 -12.01 -12.18
CA PHE A 463 4.49 -11.20 -13.41
C PHE A 463 4.90 -9.73 -13.22
N SER A 464 5.45 -9.36 -12.05
CA SER A 464 5.98 -8.02 -11.82
C SER A 464 7.41 -8.08 -11.27
N ALA A 465 8.24 -7.09 -11.63
CA ALA A 465 9.55 -6.88 -11.02
C ALA A 465 9.44 -6.26 -9.61
N GLU A 466 8.25 -5.80 -9.23
CA GLU A 466 8.00 -5.17 -7.93
C GLU A 466 8.05 -6.19 -6.80
N GLN A 467 8.84 -5.84 -5.79
CA GLN A 467 8.91 -6.58 -4.54
C GLN A 467 7.88 -6.03 -3.58
N PHE A 468 7.18 -6.92 -2.87
CA PHE A 468 6.34 -6.54 -1.75
C PHE A 468 7.13 -6.72 -0.45
N LYS A 469 6.82 -5.87 0.54
CA LYS A 469 7.35 -5.95 1.90
C LYS A 469 6.25 -5.62 2.88
N TYR A 470 6.02 -6.48 3.87
CA TYR A 470 5.07 -6.19 4.96
C TYR A 470 5.42 -6.98 6.22
N THR A 471 4.96 -6.49 7.38
CA THR A 471 5.12 -7.19 8.66
C THR A 471 4.06 -8.28 8.79
N TRP A 472 4.47 -9.49 9.16
CA TRP A 472 3.57 -10.62 9.41
C TRP A 472 2.63 -10.31 10.59
N LYS A 473 1.33 -10.46 10.36
CA LYS A 473 0.29 -10.21 11.37
C LYS A 473 -0.61 -11.43 11.60
N ALA A 474 -0.38 -12.57 10.93
CA ALA A 474 -1.30 -13.71 11.01
C ALA A 474 -0.99 -14.62 12.20
N GLY A 475 -2.02 -15.03 12.94
CA GLY A 475 -1.97 -16.24 13.76
C GLY A 475 -2.23 -17.45 12.88
N ILE A 476 -1.61 -18.57 13.20
CA ILE A 476 -1.67 -19.78 12.37
C ILE A 476 -2.49 -20.82 13.09
N VAL A 477 -3.46 -21.39 12.37
CA VAL A 477 -4.28 -22.50 12.84
C VAL A 477 -4.13 -23.67 11.86
N LEU A 478 -3.66 -24.80 12.36
CA LEU A 478 -3.56 -26.04 11.62
C LEU A 478 -4.75 -26.94 11.97
N ILE A 479 -5.47 -27.43 10.98
CA ILE A 479 -6.54 -28.41 11.20
C ILE A 479 -6.11 -29.72 10.59
N HIS A 480 -6.13 -30.78 11.38
CA HIS A 480 -5.87 -32.14 10.91
C HIS A 480 -6.59 -33.16 11.78
N ASN A 481 -6.72 -34.37 11.24
CA ASN A 481 -7.03 -35.55 12.06
C ASN A 481 -5.71 -36.10 12.62
N GLU A 482 -5.72 -36.72 13.81
CA GLU A 482 -4.51 -37.15 14.51
C GLU A 482 -3.50 -37.90 13.61
N HIS A 483 -3.97 -38.81 12.75
CA HIS A 483 -3.12 -39.65 11.91
C HIS A 483 -2.53 -38.96 10.66
N ASP A 484 -3.04 -37.76 10.32
CA ASP A 484 -2.68 -37.03 9.09
C ASP A 484 -1.75 -35.84 9.34
N PHE A 485 -1.22 -35.69 10.57
CA PHE A 485 -0.31 -34.58 10.88
C PHE A 485 0.95 -34.62 10.00
N PRO A 486 1.38 -33.49 9.41
CA PRO A 486 2.60 -33.43 8.59
C PRO A 486 3.84 -33.72 9.43
N LYS A 487 4.88 -34.22 8.75
CA LYS A 487 6.18 -34.50 9.37
C LYS A 487 6.85 -33.24 9.87
N PHE A 488 7.58 -33.35 10.97
CA PHE A 488 8.48 -32.32 11.47
C PHE A 488 9.62 -32.98 12.25
N ASP A 489 10.68 -32.22 12.51
CA ASP A 489 11.80 -32.68 13.33
C ASP A 489 11.44 -32.57 14.80
N CYS A 490 11.23 -33.70 15.46
CA CYS A 490 10.92 -33.75 16.89
C CYS A 490 12.07 -33.25 17.77
N SER A 491 13.30 -33.23 17.28
CA SER A 491 14.47 -32.71 18.02
C SER A 491 14.55 -31.18 18.04
N ASP A 492 13.73 -30.49 17.24
CA ASP A 492 13.67 -29.02 17.19
C ASP A 492 12.80 -28.46 18.33
N ASP A 493 13.37 -28.41 19.54
CA ASP A 493 12.72 -27.86 20.75
C ASP A 493 12.08 -26.49 20.52
N ALA A 494 12.69 -25.66 19.66
CA ALA A 494 12.19 -24.34 19.36
C ALA A 494 10.90 -24.39 18.54
N LEU A 495 10.79 -25.29 17.55
CA LEU A 495 9.54 -25.52 16.83
C LEU A 495 8.50 -26.13 17.77
N VAL A 496 8.89 -27.18 18.50
CA VAL A 496 7.99 -27.90 19.41
C VAL A 496 7.41 -26.94 20.45
N ALA A 497 8.19 -26.06 21.07
CA ALA A 497 7.70 -25.08 22.05
C ALA A 497 6.61 -24.13 21.51
N ARG A 498 6.53 -23.93 20.19
CA ARG A 498 5.51 -23.08 19.53
C ARG A 498 4.20 -23.82 19.25
N MET A 499 4.21 -25.15 19.27
CA MET A 499 3.02 -25.97 19.01
C MET A 499 2.12 -25.94 20.24
N VAL A 500 0.89 -25.46 20.04
CA VAL A 500 -0.21 -25.57 21.00
C VAL A 500 -1.28 -26.47 20.40
N VAL A 501 -1.64 -27.54 21.10
CA VAL A 501 -2.55 -28.57 20.59
C VAL A 501 -3.88 -28.49 21.32
N CYS A 502 -4.94 -28.22 20.59
CA CYS A 502 -6.31 -28.17 21.06
C CYS A 502 -7.04 -29.47 20.71
N PRO A 503 -7.49 -30.22 21.71
CA PRO A 503 -8.24 -31.45 21.49
C PRO A 503 -9.72 -31.17 21.24
N PHE A 504 -10.18 -31.45 20.03
CA PHE A 504 -11.60 -31.46 19.69
C PHE A 504 -12.20 -32.81 20.11
N ARG A 505 -12.64 -32.85 21.37
CA ARG A 505 -13.16 -34.05 22.04
C ARG A 505 -14.58 -34.42 21.63
N SER A 506 -15.35 -33.42 21.19
CA SER A 506 -16.77 -33.56 20.93
C SER A 506 -17.07 -34.44 19.74
N LYS A 507 -18.26 -35.03 19.73
CA LYS A 507 -18.81 -35.81 18.63
C LYS A 507 -20.26 -35.41 18.40
N PHE A 508 -20.58 -34.98 17.19
CA PHE A 508 -21.91 -34.54 16.82
C PHE A 508 -22.61 -35.64 16.02
N VAL A 509 -23.75 -36.13 16.53
CA VAL A 509 -24.52 -37.26 15.97
C VAL A 509 -26.00 -36.91 15.86
N GLU A 510 -26.76 -37.66 15.07
CA GLU A 510 -28.20 -37.41 14.86
C GLU A 510 -29.02 -37.61 16.15
N ASP A 511 -28.78 -38.72 16.86
CA ASP A 511 -29.35 -38.98 18.20
C ASP A 511 -28.21 -39.30 19.20
N PRO A 512 -27.92 -38.41 20.16
CA PRO A 512 -26.90 -38.65 21.18
C PRO A 512 -27.15 -39.86 22.05
N LYS A 513 -28.40 -40.33 22.18
CA LYS A 513 -28.75 -41.49 23.02
C LYS A 513 -28.21 -42.80 22.46
N ASP A 514 -27.92 -42.84 21.16
CA ASP A 514 -27.38 -44.04 20.49
C ASP A 514 -25.88 -44.22 20.72
N VAL A 515 -25.20 -43.24 21.34
CA VAL A 515 -23.75 -43.23 21.54
C VAL A 515 -23.42 -42.94 23.01
N ASP A 516 -23.04 -43.97 23.75
CA ASP A 516 -22.57 -43.87 25.14
C ASP A 516 -21.09 -43.45 25.20
N GLU A 517 -20.79 -42.25 24.71
CA GLU A 517 -19.47 -41.64 24.79
C GLU A 517 -19.58 -40.22 25.39
N GLU A 518 -18.65 -39.85 26.27
CA GLU A 518 -18.57 -38.48 26.81
C GLU A 518 -18.42 -37.45 25.67
N TYR A 519 -18.94 -36.24 25.87
CA TYR A 519 -18.90 -35.14 24.88
C TYR A 519 -19.61 -35.46 23.55
N THR A 520 -20.64 -36.30 23.59
CA THR A 520 -21.53 -36.53 22.45
C THR A 520 -22.69 -35.54 22.50
N PHE A 521 -22.91 -34.81 21.41
CA PHE A 521 -23.94 -33.79 21.30
C PHE A 521 -24.80 -34.01 20.05
N GLN A 522 -26.00 -33.45 20.06
CA GLN A 522 -26.90 -33.52 18.92
C GLN A 522 -26.36 -32.65 17.79
N ARG A 523 -26.34 -33.20 16.58
CA ARG A 523 -25.94 -32.49 15.37
C ARG A 523 -27.06 -31.55 14.92
N ASP A 524 -26.70 -30.30 14.70
CA ASP A 524 -27.54 -29.33 14.02
C ASP A 524 -27.09 -29.21 12.54
N PRO A 525 -27.89 -29.65 11.56
CA PRO A 525 -27.55 -29.55 10.14
C PRO A 525 -27.54 -28.10 9.63
N ASP A 526 -28.29 -27.21 10.27
CA ASP A 526 -28.53 -25.83 9.84
C ASP A 526 -27.67 -24.82 10.62
N ILE A 527 -26.78 -25.30 11.50
CA ILE A 527 -25.94 -24.49 12.38
C ILE A 527 -25.21 -23.35 11.64
N ASN A 528 -24.77 -23.62 10.41
CA ASN A 528 -24.05 -22.65 9.57
C ASN A 528 -24.92 -21.46 9.13
N THR A 529 -26.25 -21.58 9.16
CA THR A 529 -27.17 -20.49 8.79
C THR A 529 -27.14 -19.35 9.82
N HIS A 530 -26.82 -19.67 11.08
CA HIS A 530 -26.81 -18.72 12.18
C HIS A 530 -25.52 -17.88 12.28
N PHE A 531 -24.42 -18.33 11.69
CA PHE A 531 -23.10 -17.72 11.96
C PHE A 531 -23.01 -16.25 11.58
N ASN A 532 -23.77 -15.80 10.56
CA ASN A 532 -23.76 -14.38 10.19
C ASN A 532 -24.33 -13.48 11.30
N SER A 533 -25.37 -13.94 12.00
CA SER A 533 -25.99 -13.25 13.14
C SER A 533 -25.16 -13.38 14.42
N TRP A 534 -24.36 -14.44 14.53
CA TRP A 534 -23.51 -14.70 15.70
C TRP A 534 -22.21 -13.88 15.73
N ARG A 535 -21.79 -13.27 14.61
CA ARG A 535 -20.49 -12.58 14.49
C ARG A 535 -20.27 -11.53 15.56
N SER A 536 -21.27 -10.70 15.86
CA SER A 536 -21.19 -9.65 16.89
C SER A 536 -20.92 -10.23 18.28
N SER A 537 -21.62 -11.31 18.62
CA SER A 537 -21.45 -12.01 19.90
C SER A 537 -20.09 -12.70 20.00
N VAL A 538 -19.67 -13.42 18.95
CA VAL A 538 -18.35 -14.07 18.92
C VAL A 538 -17.24 -13.03 19.06
N LEU A 539 -17.33 -11.89 18.38
CA LEU A 539 -16.35 -10.81 18.48
C LEU A 539 -16.21 -10.31 19.93
N ASP A 540 -17.32 -10.08 20.62
CA ASP A 540 -17.31 -9.63 22.03
C ASP A 540 -16.71 -10.69 22.96
N ILE A 541 -17.10 -11.97 22.80
CA ILE A 541 -16.51 -13.09 23.55
C ILE A 541 -15.01 -13.16 23.33
N LEU A 542 -14.55 -13.08 22.08
CA LEU A 542 -13.13 -13.10 21.75
C LEU A 542 -12.38 -11.90 22.34
N ARG A 543 -12.97 -10.69 22.31
CA ARG A 543 -12.39 -9.49 22.93
C ARG A 543 -12.23 -9.67 24.44
N GLU A 544 -13.25 -10.20 25.10
CA GLU A 544 -13.29 -10.38 26.57
C GLU A 544 -12.30 -11.42 27.06
N ASN A 545 -11.92 -12.38 26.21
CA ASN A 545 -10.98 -13.45 26.55
C ASN A 545 -9.52 -13.15 26.12
N ARG A 546 -9.14 -11.89 25.88
CA ARG A 546 -7.80 -11.54 25.36
C ARG A 546 -6.65 -11.62 26.38
N ASP A 547 -6.97 -11.66 27.67
CA ASP A 547 -5.98 -11.68 28.74
C ASP A 547 -5.20 -12.99 28.79
N HIS A 548 -3.96 -12.93 29.25
CA HIS A 548 -3.05 -14.07 29.18
C HIS A 548 -3.59 -15.30 29.93
N VAL A 549 -3.75 -16.40 29.20
CA VAL A 549 -4.13 -17.71 29.73
C VAL A 549 -2.95 -18.68 29.61
N THR A 550 -2.68 -19.45 30.66
CA THR A 550 -1.66 -20.51 30.62
C THR A 550 -2.18 -21.72 29.84
N ILE A 551 -1.32 -22.37 29.04
CA ILE A 551 -1.69 -23.60 28.32
C ILE A 551 -2.10 -24.67 29.35
N PRO A 552 -3.34 -25.20 29.30
CA PRO A 552 -3.83 -26.27 30.18
C PRO A 552 -3.00 -27.55 30.07
N GLU A 553 -2.95 -28.34 31.15
CA GLU A 553 -2.19 -29.59 31.16
C GLU A 553 -2.71 -30.60 30.14
N SER A 554 -4.03 -30.69 29.98
CA SER A 554 -4.66 -31.58 29.00
C SER A 554 -4.23 -31.30 27.55
N MET A 555 -3.98 -30.03 27.19
CA MET A 555 -3.45 -29.65 25.87
C MET A 555 -1.98 -30.04 25.70
N ARG A 556 -1.20 -30.07 26.79
CA ARG A 556 0.20 -30.54 26.77
C ARG A 556 0.27 -32.05 26.60
N GLU A 557 -0.63 -32.79 27.26
CA GLU A 557 -0.74 -34.24 27.08
C GLU A 557 -1.01 -34.60 25.62
N TRP A 558 -1.96 -33.94 24.97
CA TRP A 558 -2.28 -34.20 23.55
C TRP A 558 -1.13 -33.83 22.60
N LYS A 559 -0.31 -32.85 22.97
CA LYS A 559 0.91 -32.54 22.23
C LYS A 559 1.94 -33.68 22.30
N LEU A 560 2.03 -34.38 23.43
CA LEU A 560 2.90 -35.55 23.56
C LEU A 560 2.48 -36.66 22.59
N ASP A 561 1.18 -36.82 22.31
CA ASP A 561 0.71 -37.81 21.33
C ASP A 561 1.17 -37.48 19.90
N ILE A 562 1.05 -36.22 19.47
CA ILE A 562 1.56 -35.76 18.16
C ILE A 562 3.09 -35.95 18.06
N TYR A 563 3.80 -35.67 19.15
CA TYR A 563 5.24 -35.85 19.25
C TYR A 563 5.62 -37.33 19.12
N THR A 564 4.92 -38.21 19.84
CA THR A 564 5.12 -39.66 19.81
C THR A 564 4.85 -40.23 18.42
N PHE A 565 3.77 -39.78 17.75
CA PHE A 565 3.46 -40.22 16.40
C PHE A 565 4.48 -39.75 15.37
N ASN A 566 5.10 -38.58 15.52
CA ASN A 566 6.16 -38.12 14.61
C ASN A 566 7.56 -38.64 14.98
N ASN A 567 7.68 -39.38 16.08
CA ASN A 567 8.93 -39.98 16.50
C ASN A 567 9.23 -41.22 15.63
N THR A 568 10.05 -41.01 14.59
CA THR A 568 10.51 -42.04 13.65
C THR A 568 11.17 -43.24 14.32
N ILE A 569 11.74 -43.07 15.52
CA ILE A 569 12.37 -44.15 16.26
C ILE A 569 11.31 -45.04 16.92
N GLU A 570 10.30 -44.46 17.58
CA GLU A 570 9.20 -45.24 18.16
C GLU A 570 8.37 -45.94 17.08
N GLN A 571 8.08 -45.27 15.96
CA GLN A 571 7.41 -45.92 14.82
C GLN A 571 8.18 -47.13 14.31
N TRP A 572 9.51 -47.01 14.15
CA TRP A 572 10.34 -48.12 13.72
C TRP A 572 10.37 -49.25 14.77
N LEU A 573 10.41 -48.91 16.06
CA LEU A 573 10.34 -49.92 17.12
C LEU A 573 9.01 -50.67 17.09
N ASP A 574 7.89 -49.96 16.98
CA ASP A 574 6.56 -50.57 16.97
C ASP A 574 6.31 -51.43 15.71
N GLU A 575 6.94 -51.08 14.58
CA GLU A 575 6.82 -51.82 13.32
C GLU A 575 7.74 -53.06 13.27
N TYR A 576 8.98 -52.94 13.73
CA TYR A 576 10.02 -53.96 13.54
C TYR A 576 10.42 -54.72 14.81
N VAL A 577 9.88 -54.35 15.98
CA VAL A 577 10.17 -55.02 17.25
C VAL A 577 8.88 -55.56 17.89
N THR A 578 8.79 -56.88 17.97
CA THR A 578 7.69 -57.57 18.65
C THR A 578 7.99 -57.72 20.14
N ILE A 579 7.05 -57.32 20.99
CA ILE A 579 7.12 -57.55 22.43
C ILE A 579 6.60 -58.96 22.73
N THR A 580 7.51 -59.88 23.08
CA THR A 580 7.19 -61.29 23.37
C THR A 580 6.94 -61.55 24.84
N ARG A 581 7.47 -60.70 25.74
CA ARG A 581 7.48 -60.89 27.21
C ARG A 581 8.12 -62.21 27.67
N ASP A 582 8.90 -62.87 26.81
CA ASP A 582 9.72 -64.01 27.17
C ASP A 582 11.10 -63.50 27.64
N ASP A 583 11.51 -63.89 28.84
CA ASP A 583 12.81 -63.52 29.41
C ASP A 583 14.01 -64.12 28.64
N ASN A 584 13.77 -65.08 27.74
CA ASN A 584 14.79 -65.63 26.86
C ASN A 584 15.00 -64.80 25.58
N ASP A 585 14.03 -63.98 25.20
CA ASP A 585 14.14 -63.09 24.03
C ASP A 585 14.83 -61.78 24.44
N GLU A 586 16.04 -61.58 23.93
CA GLU A 586 16.85 -60.40 24.28
C GLU A 586 17.48 -59.71 23.08
N LEU A 587 17.57 -58.38 23.17
CA LEU A 587 18.21 -57.52 22.17
C LEU A 587 19.13 -56.50 22.82
N GLY A 588 20.34 -56.37 22.29
CA GLY A 588 21.30 -55.36 22.72
C GLY A 588 20.97 -53.99 22.15
N MET A 589 21.04 -52.93 22.96
CA MET A 589 20.76 -51.55 22.52
C MET A 589 21.68 -51.08 21.38
N GLN A 590 22.94 -51.52 21.36
CA GLN A 590 23.85 -51.25 20.24
C GLN A 590 23.45 -51.99 18.95
N GLN A 591 22.96 -53.21 19.09
CA GLN A 591 22.46 -54.01 17.97
C GLN A 591 21.20 -53.36 17.39
N LEU A 592 20.28 -52.92 18.25
CA LEU A 592 19.09 -52.19 17.86
C LEU A 592 19.44 -50.89 17.11
N ALA A 593 20.40 -50.12 17.64
CA ALA A 593 20.87 -48.89 17.00
C ALA A 593 21.48 -49.19 15.62
N HIS A 594 22.33 -50.21 15.52
CA HIS A 594 22.96 -50.59 14.27
C HIS A 594 21.93 -50.93 13.19
N ILE A 595 20.93 -51.74 13.54
CA ILE A 595 19.86 -52.15 12.62
C ILE A 595 19.01 -50.94 12.22
N PHE A 596 18.65 -50.08 13.17
CA PHE A 596 17.90 -48.85 12.88
C PHE A 596 18.63 -47.96 11.87
N PHE A 597 19.92 -47.67 12.10
CA PHE A 597 20.71 -46.80 11.22
C PHE A 597 21.03 -47.45 9.87
N GLN A 598 21.08 -48.79 9.78
CA GLN A 598 21.20 -49.50 8.50
C GLN A 598 19.93 -49.41 7.65
N HIS A 599 18.76 -49.50 8.28
CA HIS A 599 17.47 -49.40 7.57
C HIS A 599 17.10 -47.94 7.24
N ASN A 600 17.70 -46.97 7.94
CA ASN A 600 17.38 -45.55 7.84
C ASN A 600 18.60 -44.70 7.50
N THR A 601 19.28 -45.01 6.40
CA THR A 601 20.55 -44.37 5.99
C THR A 601 20.45 -42.87 5.69
N SER A 602 19.26 -42.37 5.39
CA SER A 602 18.99 -40.96 5.09
C SER A 602 18.50 -40.14 6.29
N ILE A 603 18.38 -40.75 7.49
CA ILE A 603 17.92 -40.09 8.71
C ILE A 603 19.12 -39.61 9.54
N ASN A 604 19.17 -38.30 9.83
CA ASN A 604 20.27 -37.68 10.59
C ASN A 604 19.93 -37.57 12.10
N ILE A 605 19.76 -38.73 12.75
CA ILE A 605 19.51 -38.81 14.21
C ILE A 605 20.83 -39.07 14.95
N LEU A 606 21.09 -38.31 16.01
CA LEU A 606 22.27 -38.56 16.85
C LEU A 606 22.08 -39.82 17.68
N GLN A 607 23.13 -40.63 17.83
CA GLN A 607 23.06 -41.90 18.58
C GLN A 607 22.55 -41.72 20.03
N ARG A 608 22.86 -40.58 20.67
CA ARG A 608 22.36 -40.23 22.02
C ARG A 608 20.84 -40.09 22.09
N GLU A 609 20.25 -39.57 21.02
CA GLU A 609 18.81 -39.32 20.90
C GLU A 609 18.06 -40.62 20.68
N PHE A 610 18.60 -41.50 19.83
CA PHE A 610 18.11 -42.87 19.69
C PHE A 610 18.08 -43.62 21.01
N ILE A 611 19.17 -43.57 21.77
CA ILE A 611 19.24 -44.23 23.08
C ILE A 611 18.18 -43.68 24.04
N ALA A 612 18.04 -42.35 24.12
CA ALA A 612 17.06 -41.71 25.00
C ALA A 612 15.61 -42.11 24.64
N THR A 613 15.29 -42.12 23.34
CA THR A 613 13.96 -42.51 22.86
C THR A 613 13.66 -43.98 23.12
N VAL A 614 14.59 -44.88 22.83
CA VAL A 614 14.40 -46.32 23.11
C VAL A 614 14.26 -46.55 24.61
N GLN A 615 15.00 -45.83 25.47
CA GLN A 615 14.83 -45.92 26.91
C GLN A 615 13.44 -45.48 27.39
N ASN A 616 12.87 -44.44 26.79
CA ASN A 616 11.50 -44.03 27.06
C ASN A 616 10.49 -45.08 26.59
N TRP A 617 10.70 -45.66 25.40
CA TRP A 617 9.88 -46.75 24.87
C TRP A 617 9.92 -48.02 25.75
N ILE A 618 11.09 -48.38 26.30
CA ILE A 618 11.24 -49.48 27.28
C ILE A 618 10.39 -49.21 28.52
N LYS A 619 10.47 -47.99 29.08
CA LYS A 619 9.70 -47.60 30.28
C LYS A 619 8.20 -47.65 30.00
N LYS A 620 7.77 -47.10 28.86
CA LYS A 620 6.37 -47.08 28.40
C LYS A 620 5.79 -48.50 28.32
N ASN A 621 6.56 -49.44 27.79
CA ASN A 621 6.14 -50.84 27.62
C ASN A 621 6.45 -51.75 28.82
N GLN A 622 6.93 -51.19 29.94
CA GLN A 622 7.28 -51.93 31.16
C GLN A 622 8.27 -53.08 30.93
N LEU A 623 9.24 -52.88 30.02
CA LEU A 623 10.23 -53.90 29.64
C LEU A 623 11.43 -53.91 30.60
N VAL A 624 12.05 -55.08 30.76
CA VAL A 624 13.23 -55.24 31.61
C VAL A 624 14.48 -54.82 30.84
N PHE A 625 15.19 -53.82 31.37
CA PHE A 625 16.46 -53.34 30.84
C PHE A 625 17.59 -53.50 31.85
N LYS A 626 18.71 -54.09 31.45
CA LYS A 626 19.89 -54.24 32.31
C LYS A 626 21.14 -53.68 31.64
N ASN A 627 21.83 -52.81 32.37
CA ASN A 627 23.06 -52.16 31.91
C ASN A 627 24.22 -53.15 31.71
N ARG A 628 24.24 -54.26 32.46
CA ARG A 628 25.29 -55.27 32.37
C ARG A 628 24.76 -56.64 32.76
N ILE A 629 25.02 -57.63 31.92
CA ILE A 629 24.59 -59.01 32.13
C ILE A 629 25.70 -59.95 31.71
N GLN A 630 25.85 -61.04 32.44
CA GLN A 630 26.80 -62.10 32.15
C GLN A 630 26.02 -63.33 31.70
N LEU A 631 26.06 -63.61 30.39
CA LEU A 631 25.34 -64.72 29.79
C LEU A 631 26.29 -65.89 29.56
N LYS A 632 25.77 -67.11 29.71
CA LYS A 632 26.51 -68.36 29.51
C LYS A 632 26.06 -68.95 28.19
N MET A 633 26.91 -68.87 27.16
CA MET A 633 26.63 -69.43 25.83
C MET A 633 27.77 -70.39 25.47
N ASP A 634 27.43 -71.62 25.07
CA ASP A 634 28.38 -72.65 24.61
C ASP A 634 29.62 -72.83 25.49
N GLY A 635 29.43 -72.84 26.82
CA GLY A 635 30.51 -73.04 27.79
C GLY A 635 31.36 -71.80 28.13
N TYR A 636 31.17 -70.66 27.46
CA TYR A 636 31.90 -69.41 27.72
C TYR A 636 31.00 -68.33 28.34
N ARG A 637 31.57 -67.50 29.23
CA ARG A 637 30.88 -66.35 29.85
C ARG A 637 31.09 -65.10 29.00
N LYS A 638 30.03 -64.56 28.39
CA LYS A 638 30.08 -63.32 27.61
C LYS A 638 29.34 -62.21 28.35
N ASN A 639 30.01 -61.08 28.55
CA ASN A 639 29.40 -59.90 29.15
C ASN A 639 28.71 -59.09 28.06
N ARG A 640 27.39 -58.93 28.14
CA ARG A 640 26.63 -57.97 27.32
C ARG A 640 26.30 -56.72 28.14
N ARG A 641 26.23 -55.58 27.48
CA ARG A 641 25.89 -54.28 28.08
C ARG A 641 24.63 -53.74 27.42
N ASN A 642 23.80 -53.05 28.19
CA ASN A 642 22.58 -52.37 27.75
C ASN A 642 21.65 -53.31 26.96
N VAL A 643 21.15 -54.35 27.62
CA VAL A 643 20.30 -55.39 27.02
C VAL A 643 18.85 -55.19 27.46
N ILE A 644 17.93 -55.37 26.51
CA ILE A 644 16.48 -55.28 26.67
C ILE A 644 15.93 -56.71 26.55
N PHE A 645 15.07 -57.13 27.49
CA PHE A 645 14.42 -58.45 27.49
C PHE A 645 12.96 -58.38 27.07
N GLY A 646 12.41 -59.52 26.65
CA GLY A 646 11.02 -59.67 26.26
C GLY A 646 10.70 -59.07 24.89
N ILE A 647 11.72 -58.91 24.03
CA ILE A 647 11.58 -58.32 22.70
C ILE A 647 12.34 -59.11 21.64
N LYS A 648 11.79 -59.16 20.42
CA LYS A 648 12.38 -59.81 19.25
C LYS A 648 12.22 -58.94 18.01
N LEU A 649 13.19 -58.96 17.10
CA LEU A 649 13.07 -58.28 15.81
C LEU A 649 12.20 -59.10 14.86
N CYS A 650 11.26 -58.42 14.21
CA CYS A 650 10.51 -58.89 13.06
C CYS A 650 10.99 -58.11 11.83
N LEU A 651 12.12 -58.55 11.27
CA LEU A 651 12.52 -58.16 9.93
C LEU A 651 12.29 -59.38 9.05
N ASP A 652 11.36 -59.27 8.09
CA ASP A 652 11.33 -60.21 6.99
C ASP A 652 12.68 -60.12 6.28
N GLU A 653 13.33 -61.26 6.07
CA GLU A 653 14.63 -61.30 5.38
C GLU A 653 14.54 -60.52 4.07
N PRO A 654 15.52 -59.66 3.76
CA PRO A 654 15.51 -58.95 2.48
C PRO A 654 15.56 -60.03 1.38
N ASN A 655 14.48 -60.11 0.60
CA ASN A 655 14.50 -60.83 -0.67
C ASN A 655 15.70 -60.30 -1.46
N GLN A 656 16.73 -61.12 -1.57
CA GLN A 656 17.73 -61.00 -2.61
C GLN A 656 17.02 -61.27 -3.94
N ALA A 657 16.63 -60.22 -4.64
CA ALA A 657 16.28 -60.21 -6.06
C ALA A 657 16.69 -58.88 -6.67
#